data_AF-A0A0H2RWX0-F1
#
_entry.id   AF-A0A0H2RWX0-F1
#
_cell.length_a   1.000
_cell.length_b   1.000
_cell.length_c   1.000
_cell.angle_alpha   90.00
_cell.angle_beta   90.00
_cell.angle_gamma   90.00
#
_symmetry.space_group_name_H-M   'P 1'
#
loop_
_entity.id
_entity.type
_entity.pdbx_description
1 polymer ?
#
loop_
_entity_poly.entity_id
_entity_poly.type
_entity_poly.pdbx_seq_one_letter_code
_entity_poly.pdbx_strand_id
1 'polypeptide(L)'
;MDKLEKILSEIEHLRLDGQIVNRTNITKHGSSCDVYRAWSKKHMKVVAVKHLRQFIDDNPSFAKRLAREIKVWASLAHENVLPFLGFFSGKSNKMPRLVSEWMEDGTMTDYMKTFPRCSLQTLKMLHGIASGLAYLHEMGVIHADLKTPNVLISKQKTPLLTDFGLSKTICPSQTTEKSIVISSSTNNSGGTVRWMAREFFAVSPDPAKSAQKHDERTDVWAYGMVVYELITWKFPYADKINDLVAMFAIANGELPALPPKVGETDIFHKLWDLCQLCWKDRLLRPTAVELIKHGSFVRAIAAKISNGNLEETERQRCGAKIENIFSPLRSLDFGGWVPCEWSGSIGLGRLYSCRLVPGWSEKQNRKISVKRLSVSLSEDMELAEKLATDISKWAKLCHEFVLPPIGYFIEGETMALNLVYESVNYTSLHSYMFGQPYDITLIWYLLIDIASGLEYLHDQSVVNAGLRSHNILVFHPGKPVLVGFDVPNTLPQTTMGTSSDIMKHTVRWMAVELLEIEFRGEYTKETDVWAFGMVAYELLCGKFPYHMLNSNSEVSKAIAMGGLPSKPTKDRSDLFDELWKICLTCWKRNPSERPSSSNLLSFISQIPFDKVIKSSPRDRVKLNRTAFDEKKVVSQWDGYTFKASRSSESLQCEIGSIDESSS
;
A
#
# COMPACT_ATOMS: atom_id res chain seq x y z
N MET A 1 30.00 9.58 -37.28
CA MET A 1 29.92 10.07 -35.89
C MET A 1 29.37 11.50 -35.84
N ASP A 2 29.56 12.29 -36.88
CA ASP A 2 29.15 13.69 -37.04
C ASP A 2 27.69 14.01 -36.72
N LYS A 3 26.75 13.10 -37.04
CA LYS A 3 25.32 13.29 -36.76
C LYS A 3 24.97 13.09 -35.28
N LEU A 4 25.72 12.28 -34.54
CA LEU A 4 25.55 12.09 -33.09
C LEU A 4 26.18 13.26 -32.34
N GLU A 5 27.39 13.67 -32.71
CA GLU A 5 28.06 14.83 -32.13
C GLU A 5 27.26 16.12 -32.31
N LYS A 6 26.68 16.33 -33.50
CA LYS A 6 25.75 17.44 -33.75
C LYS A 6 24.52 17.41 -32.82
N ILE A 7 23.90 16.24 -32.63
CA ILE A 7 22.74 16.11 -31.72
C ILE A 7 23.17 16.38 -30.28
N LEU A 8 24.30 15.83 -29.84
CA LEU A 8 24.82 16.02 -28.49
C LEU A 8 25.18 17.49 -28.22
N SER A 9 25.74 18.20 -29.21
CA SER A 9 26.04 19.64 -29.06
C SER A 9 24.79 20.51 -28.91
N GLU A 10 23.68 20.14 -29.56
CA GLU A 10 22.41 20.87 -29.45
C GLU A 10 21.78 20.73 -28.05
N ILE A 11 21.99 19.60 -27.37
CA ILE A 11 21.45 19.31 -26.03
C ILE A 11 22.48 19.49 -24.91
N GLU A 12 23.67 20.04 -25.20
CA GLU A 12 24.76 20.20 -24.24
C GLU A 12 24.34 21.05 -23.03
N HIS A 13 23.48 22.05 -23.25
CA HIS A 13 22.91 22.90 -22.19
C HIS A 13 22.05 22.12 -21.17
N LEU A 14 21.60 20.90 -21.49
CA LEU A 14 20.85 19.99 -20.63
C LEU A 14 21.76 19.02 -19.86
N ARG A 15 23.08 19.08 -20.06
CA ARG A 15 24.05 18.22 -19.38
C ARG A 15 24.19 18.62 -17.90
N LEU A 16 24.15 17.64 -17.00
CA LEU A 16 24.11 17.81 -15.54
C LEU A 16 25.30 17.16 -14.82
N ASP A 17 26.43 16.98 -15.50
CA ASP A 17 27.63 16.39 -14.90
C ASP A 17 28.11 17.19 -13.68
N GLY A 18 28.29 16.51 -12.55
CA GLY A 18 28.65 17.13 -11.27
C GLY A 18 27.54 17.96 -10.60
N GLN A 19 26.37 18.11 -11.22
CA GLN A 19 25.26 18.93 -10.70
C GLN A 19 24.27 18.14 -9.84
N ILE A 20 24.39 16.80 -9.78
CA ILE A 20 23.51 15.92 -9.02
C ILE A 20 24.23 15.34 -7.80
N VAL A 21 23.73 15.64 -6.59
CA VAL A 21 24.31 15.25 -5.29
C VAL A 21 23.29 14.57 -4.38
N ASN A 22 23.72 14.08 -3.21
CA ASN A 22 22.88 13.46 -2.17
C ASN A 22 21.97 12.35 -2.72
N ARG A 23 22.55 11.36 -3.40
CA ARG A 23 21.81 10.21 -3.93
C ARG A 23 21.44 9.27 -2.80
N THR A 24 20.16 8.98 -2.65
CA THR A 24 19.69 7.94 -1.73
C THR A 24 19.94 6.55 -2.31
N ASN A 25 19.73 5.50 -1.49
CA ASN A 25 19.63 4.12 -1.98
C ASN A 25 18.55 4.00 -3.07
N ILE A 26 18.64 2.93 -3.87
CA ILE A 26 17.73 2.66 -4.99
C ILE A 26 16.29 2.68 -4.48
N THR A 27 15.46 3.56 -5.05
CA THR A 27 14.07 3.75 -4.60
C THR A 27 13.11 2.79 -5.31
N LYS A 28 13.35 2.49 -6.59
CA LYS A 28 12.58 1.51 -7.38
C LYS A 28 13.47 0.80 -8.40
N HIS A 29 13.28 -0.51 -8.55
CA HIS A 29 13.90 -1.35 -9.59
C HIS A 29 12.92 -1.55 -10.74
N GLY A 30 13.38 -1.32 -11.98
CA GLY A 30 12.70 -1.70 -13.21
C GLY A 30 13.50 -2.72 -14.02
N SER A 31 12.86 -3.36 -15.00
CA SER A 31 13.50 -4.35 -15.89
C SER A 31 14.69 -3.80 -16.69
N SER A 32 14.65 -2.50 -17.01
CA SER A 32 15.62 -1.83 -17.87
C SER A 32 16.33 -0.64 -17.24
N CYS A 33 15.91 -0.22 -16.05
CA CYS A 33 16.42 0.98 -15.40
C CYS A 33 16.24 0.94 -13.89
N ASP A 34 17.08 1.70 -13.19
CA ASP A 34 16.93 1.98 -11.75
C ASP A 34 16.60 3.45 -11.55
N VAL A 35 15.73 3.76 -10.59
CA VAL A 35 15.37 5.14 -10.26
C VAL A 35 15.91 5.50 -8.88
N TYR A 36 16.60 6.65 -8.80
CA TYR A 36 17.19 7.18 -7.58
C TYR A 36 16.59 8.55 -7.28
N ARG A 37 16.38 8.84 -6.00
CA ARG A 37 16.10 10.21 -5.53
C ARG A 37 17.42 10.94 -5.30
N ALA A 38 17.53 12.17 -5.79
CA ALA A 38 18.72 12.99 -5.66
C ALA A 38 18.39 14.48 -5.57
N TRP A 39 19.38 15.30 -5.25
CA TRP A 39 19.26 16.76 -5.28
C TRP A 39 19.99 17.33 -6.50
N SER A 40 19.32 18.19 -7.28
CA SER A 40 19.94 18.93 -8.38
C SER A 40 20.36 20.32 -7.94
N LYS A 41 21.67 20.61 -7.96
CA LYS A 41 22.22 21.95 -7.67
C LYS A 41 21.79 22.99 -8.68
N LYS A 42 21.77 22.64 -9.98
CA LYS A 42 21.36 23.54 -11.06
C LYS A 42 19.90 24.00 -10.93
N HIS A 43 19.00 23.08 -10.57
CA HIS A 43 17.57 23.35 -10.52
C HIS A 43 17.04 23.64 -9.10
N MET A 44 17.89 23.52 -8.08
CA MET A 44 17.56 23.73 -6.67
C MET A 44 16.32 22.96 -6.20
N LYS A 45 16.21 21.69 -6.62
CA LYS A 45 15.08 20.81 -6.29
C LYS A 45 15.48 19.34 -6.21
N VAL A 46 14.60 18.55 -5.58
CA VAL A 46 14.68 17.08 -5.58
C VAL A 46 14.31 16.56 -6.97
N VAL A 47 15.11 15.62 -7.46
CA VAL A 47 14.98 15.04 -8.80
C VAL A 47 14.96 13.52 -8.76
N ALA A 48 14.26 12.94 -9.74
CA ALA A 48 14.34 11.53 -10.08
C ALA A 48 15.47 11.34 -11.09
N VAL A 49 16.39 10.43 -10.79
CA VAL A 49 17.49 10.06 -11.69
C VAL A 49 17.21 8.65 -12.19
N LYS A 50 16.84 8.53 -13.47
CA LYS A 50 16.61 7.25 -14.14
C LYS A 50 17.90 6.77 -14.78
N HIS A 51 18.50 5.73 -14.21
CA HIS A 51 19.73 5.11 -14.67
C HIS A 51 19.42 3.97 -15.63
N LEU A 52 19.76 4.14 -16.91
CA LEU A 52 19.50 3.13 -17.93
C LEU A 52 20.58 2.04 -17.89
N ARG A 53 20.17 0.77 -17.86
CA ARG A 53 21.08 -0.40 -17.78
C ARG A 53 21.69 -0.78 -19.14
N GLN A 54 22.14 0.20 -19.94
CA GLN A 54 22.80 -0.01 -21.23
C GLN A 54 23.98 0.96 -21.41
N PHE A 55 25.09 0.46 -21.96
CA PHE A 55 26.29 1.24 -22.26
C PHE A 55 26.15 1.95 -23.62
N ILE A 56 26.52 3.24 -23.66
CA ILE A 56 26.43 4.06 -24.89
C ILE A 56 27.47 3.61 -25.94
N ASP A 57 28.69 3.26 -25.49
CA ASP A 57 29.81 2.90 -26.37
C ASP A 57 29.57 1.59 -27.13
N ASP A 58 28.93 0.61 -26.49
CA ASP A 58 28.73 -0.72 -27.05
C ASP A 58 27.64 -0.75 -28.14
N ASN A 59 26.89 0.34 -28.32
CA ASN A 59 25.78 0.39 -29.28
C ASN A 59 25.52 1.81 -29.84
N PRO A 60 26.21 2.21 -30.92
CA PRO A 60 26.00 3.51 -31.58
C PRO A 60 24.56 3.76 -32.05
N SER A 61 23.83 2.69 -32.37
CA SER A 61 22.41 2.77 -32.78
C SER A 61 21.49 3.12 -31.60
N PHE A 62 21.83 2.67 -30.38
CA PHE A 62 21.16 3.03 -29.13
C PHE A 62 21.44 4.48 -28.79
N ALA A 63 22.70 4.92 -28.84
CA ALA A 63 23.10 6.31 -28.58
C ALA A 63 22.31 7.31 -29.45
N LYS A 64 22.19 7.03 -30.76
CA LYS A 64 21.44 7.86 -31.71
C LYS A 64 19.92 7.86 -31.46
N ARG A 65 19.35 6.79 -30.92
CA ARG A 65 17.92 6.73 -30.54
C ARG A 65 17.69 7.50 -29.24
N LEU A 66 18.51 7.24 -28.23
CA LEU A 66 18.45 7.94 -26.95
C LEU A 66 18.60 9.45 -27.10
N ALA A 67 19.55 9.92 -27.92
CA ALA A 67 19.73 11.35 -28.15
C ALA A 67 18.52 12.00 -28.84
N ARG A 68 17.82 11.25 -29.72
CA ARG A 68 16.56 11.71 -30.31
C ARG A 68 15.44 11.77 -29.28
N GLU A 69 15.28 10.73 -28.46
CA GLU A 69 14.27 10.73 -27.39
C GLU A 69 14.50 11.87 -26.37
N ILE A 70 15.76 12.11 -25.98
CA ILE A 70 16.11 13.24 -25.09
C ILE A 70 15.71 14.57 -25.74
N LYS A 71 16.00 14.76 -27.03
CA LYS A 71 15.64 16.00 -27.74
C LYS A 71 14.13 16.19 -27.81
N VAL A 72 13.39 15.12 -28.14
CA VAL A 72 11.93 15.14 -28.15
C VAL A 72 11.42 15.51 -26.77
N TRP A 73 11.82 14.76 -25.72
CA TRP A 73 11.36 15.00 -24.37
C TRP A 73 11.69 16.41 -23.87
N ALA A 74 12.90 16.92 -24.13
CA ALA A 74 13.30 18.28 -23.78
C ALA A 74 12.48 19.38 -24.47
N SER A 75 11.89 19.10 -25.64
CA SER A 75 11.04 20.05 -26.37
C SER A 75 9.57 20.05 -25.95
N LEU A 76 9.14 19.07 -25.13
CA LEU A 76 7.76 18.94 -24.69
C LEU A 76 7.50 19.83 -23.47
N ALA A 77 6.41 20.59 -23.52
CA ALA A 77 5.96 21.45 -22.43
C ALA A 77 4.43 21.42 -22.35
N HIS A 78 3.89 20.65 -21.41
CA HIS A 78 2.47 20.53 -21.17
C HIS A 78 2.20 20.15 -19.71
N GLU A 79 1.08 20.61 -19.15
CA GLU A 79 0.72 20.41 -17.72
C GLU A 79 0.60 18.93 -17.32
N ASN A 80 0.26 18.06 -18.27
CA ASN A 80 0.12 16.61 -18.08
C ASN A 80 1.25 15.77 -18.70
N VAL A 81 2.40 16.36 -19.00
CA VAL A 81 3.60 15.64 -19.47
C VAL A 81 4.76 15.95 -18.53
N LEU A 82 5.44 14.92 -18.02
CA LEU A 82 6.54 15.10 -17.07
C LEU A 82 7.67 15.93 -17.70
N PRO A 83 8.08 17.07 -17.11
CA PRO A 83 9.16 17.87 -17.68
C PRO A 83 10.53 17.17 -17.59
N PHE A 84 11.31 17.30 -18.65
CA PHE A 84 12.71 16.86 -18.68
C PHE A 84 13.64 17.94 -18.12
N LEU A 85 14.48 17.59 -17.15
CA LEU A 85 15.44 18.54 -16.55
C LEU A 85 16.85 18.41 -17.11
N GLY A 86 17.19 17.23 -17.63
CA GLY A 86 18.49 17.02 -18.27
C GLY A 86 18.99 15.59 -18.18
N PHE A 87 20.25 15.41 -18.57
CA PHE A 87 20.92 14.11 -18.53
C PHE A 87 22.37 14.26 -18.10
N PHE A 88 22.98 13.15 -17.70
CA PHE A 88 24.42 13.08 -17.48
C PHE A 88 24.92 11.65 -17.61
N SER A 89 26.23 11.48 -17.72
CA SER A 89 26.87 10.16 -17.84
C SER A 89 27.91 9.99 -16.74
N GLY A 90 28.15 8.75 -16.29
CA GLY A 90 29.15 8.52 -15.23
C GLY A 90 30.56 8.56 -15.81
N LYS A 91 31.52 9.20 -15.11
CA LYS A 91 32.94 9.25 -15.50
C LYS A 91 33.56 7.87 -15.77
N SER A 92 33.10 6.81 -15.08
CA SER A 92 33.64 5.46 -15.20
C SER A 92 32.82 4.50 -16.09
N ASN A 93 31.49 4.66 -16.14
CA ASN A 93 30.61 3.64 -16.74
C ASN A 93 29.82 4.11 -17.97
N LYS A 94 29.90 5.38 -18.41
CA LYS A 94 29.21 5.91 -19.62
C LYS A 94 27.72 5.55 -19.81
N MET A 95 27.06 5.01 -18.78
CA MET A 95 25.64 4.68 -18.79
C MET A 95 24.83 5.98 -18.69
N PRO A 96 23.80 6.15 -19.53
CA PRO A 96 23.00 7.37 -19.54
C PRO A 96 22.10 7.45 -18.31
N ARG A 97 22.03 8.64 -17.73
CA ARG A 97 21.10 8.96 -16.65
C ARG A 97 20.22 10.13 -17.06
N LEU A 98 18.92 9.89 -17.07
CA LEU A 98 17.90 10.89 -17.38
C LEU A 98 17.39 11.49 -16.08
N VAL A 99 17.14 12.80 -16.08
CA VAL A 99 16.77 13.56 -14.88
C VAL A 99 15.45 14.27 -15.12
N SER A 100 14.50 14.03 -14.22
CA SER A 100 13.21 14.73 -14.15
C SER A 100 12.94 15.16 -12.72
N GLU A 101 11.91 15.97 -12.49
CA GLU A 101 11.49 16.30 -11.13
C GLU A 101 10.99 15.05 -10.38
N TRP A 102 11.24 14.99 -9.07
CA TRP A 102 10.75 13.91 -8.21
C TRP A 102 9.30 14.17 -7.80
N MET A 103 8.41 13.23 -8.09
CA MET A 103 6.99 13.32 -7.75
C MET A 103 6.72 12.60 -6.43
N GLU A 104 6.47 13.37 -5.36
CA GLU A 104 6.33 12.83 -3.98
C GLU A 104 5.07 11.96 -3.81
N ASP A 105 4.01 12.23 -4.58
CA ASP A 105 2.78 11.41 -4.56
C ASP A 105 2.91 10.11 -5.38
N GLY A 106 4.06 9.88 -6.01
CA GLY A 106 4.38 8.63 -6.68
C GLY A 106 3.60 8.41 -7.98
N THR A 107 3.27 7.14 -8.26
CA THR A 107 2.55 6.73 -9.47
C THR A 107 1.05 6.77 -9.24
N MET A 108 0.29 6.90 -10.32
CA MET A 108 -1.17 6.87 -10.30
C MET A 108 -1.70 5.56 -9.69
N THR A 109 -1.02 4.44 -9.92
CA THR A 109 -1.37 3.13 -9.33
C THR A 109 -1.47 3.18 -7.82
N ASP A 110 -0.51 3.86 -7.16
CA ASP A 110 -0.46 3.95 -5.70
C ASP A 110 -1.38 5.07 -5.20
N TYR A 111 -1.46 6.18 -5.93
CA TYR A 111 -2.26 7.35 -5.57
C TYR A 111 -3.78 7.09 -5.66
N MET A 112 -4.27 6.47 -6.73
CA MET A 112 -5.72 6.34 -6.95
C MET A 112 -6.40 5.35 -6.01
N LYS A 113 -5.62 4.47 -5.35
CA LYS A 113 -6.14 3.58 -4.30
C LYS A 113 -6.58 4.32 -3.04
N THR A 114 -6.21 5.60 -2.87
CA THR A 114 -6.64 6.40 -1.72
C THR A 114 -7.96 7.15 -1.95
N PHE A 115 -8.52 7.07 -3.16
CA PHE A 115 -9.78 7.71 -3.54
C PHE A 115 -10.83 6.65 -3.80
N PRO A 116 -12.14 6.97 -3.72
CA PRO A 116 -13.17 6.05 -4.17
C PRO A 116 -13.05 5.73 -5.67
N ARG A 117 -13.34 4.49 -6.08
CA ARG A 117 -13.55 4.07 -7.47
C ARG A 117 -14.62 4.96 -8.11
N CYS A 118 -14.42 5.27 -9.38
CA CYS A 118 -15.34 6.10 -10.16
C CYS A 118 -15.65 7.48 -9.53
N SER A 119 -14.80 7.98 -8.64
CA SER A 119 -14.93 9.34 -8.07
C SER A 119 -14.71 10.44 -9.12
N LEU A 120 -15.14 11.66 -8.78
CA LEU A 120 -14.81 12.86 -9.57
C LEU A 120 -13.30 13.01 -9.79
N GLN A 121 -12.49 12.57 -8.82
CA GLN A 121 -11.03 12.58 -8.94
C GLN A 121 -10.55 11.63 -10.05
N THR A 122 -11.14 10.44 -10.19
CA THR A 122 -10.89 9.53 -11.31
C THR A 122 -11.11 10.22 -12.65
N LEU A 123 -12.21 10.98 -12.76
CA LEU A 123 -12.53 11.70 -13.99
C LEU A 123 -11.54 12.84 -14.29
N LYS A 124 -11.13 13.61 -13.27
CA LYS A 124 -10.09 14.65 -13.40
C LYS A 124 -8.76 14.04 -13.87
N MET A 125 -8.39 12.89 -13.32
CA MET A 125 -7.17 12.16 -13.68
C MET A 125 -7.21 11.66 -15.12
N LEU A 126 -8.31 11.04 -15.53
CA LEU A 126 -8.51 10.58 -16.90
C LEU A 126 -8.51 11.72 -17.91
N HIS A 127 -9.14 12.86 -17.58
CA HIS A 127 -9.07 14.05 -18.40
C HIS A 127 -7.63 14.55 -18.58
N GLY A 128 -6.86 14.63 -17.49
CA GLY A 128 -5.45 15.05 -17.56
C GLY A 128 -4.60 14.09 -18.40
N ILE A 129 -4.79 12.78 -18.25
CA ILE A 129 -4.12 11.76 -19.08
C ILE A 129 -4.48 11.96 -20.56
N ALA A 130 -5.76 12.13 -20.89
CA ALA A 130 -6.21 12.34 -22.27
C ALA A 130 -5.63 13.65 -22.85
N SER A 131 -5.55 14.71 -22.03
CA SER A 131 -4.93 15.99 -22.41
C SER A 131 -3.45 15.84 -22.72
N GLY A 132 -2.69 15.17 -21.83
CA GLY A 132 -1.29 14.87 -22.06
C GLY A 132 -1.08 14.01 -23.31
N LEU A 133 -1.95 13.02 -23.52
CA LEU A 133 -1.84 12.13 -24.67
C LEU A 133 -2.15 12.84 -26.00
N ALA A 134 -3.15 13.72 -26.02
CA ALA A 134 -3.47 14.54 -27.19
C ALA A 134 -2.32 15.48 -27.55
N TYR A 135 -1.71 16.11 -26.55
CA TYR A 135 -0.54 16.95 -26.75
C TYR A 135 0.65 16.14 -27.31
N LEU A 136 0.92 14.95 -26.78
CA LEU A 136 1.97 14.07 -27.32
C LEU A 136 1.71 13.73 -28.80
N HIS A 137 0.47 13.35 -29.14
CA HIS A 137 0.08 13.03 -30.51
C HIS A 137 0.20 14.23 -31.46
N GLU A 138 -0.20 15.42 -31.02
CA GLU A 138 -0.02 16.68 -31.77
C GLU A 138 1.45 16.97 -32.05
N MET A 139 2.34 16.69 -31.09
CA MET A 139 3.79 16.80 -31.26
C MET A 139 4.43 15.63 -32.03
N GLY A 140 3.63 14.71 -32.57
CA GLY A 140 4.09 13.53 -33.32
C GLY A 140 4.73 12.44 -32.46
N VAL A 141 4.48 12.45 -31.15
CA VAL A 141 5.03 11.51 -30.16
C VAL A 141 3.99 10.45 -29.80
N ILE A 142 4.33 9.18 -30.01
CA ILE A 142 3.50 8.04 -29.58
C ILE A 142 4.03 7.52 -28.24
N HIS A 143 3.17 7.40 -27.24
CA HIS A 143 3.56 6.99 -25.89
C HIS A 143 4.08 5.54 -25.87
N ALA A 144 3.37 4.62 -26.51
CA ALA A 144 3.68 3.20 -26.72
C ALA A 144 3.78 2.29 -25.47
N ASP A 145 3.86 2.86 -24.26
CA ASP A 145 3.84 2.11 -22.99
C ASP A 145 2.93 2.79 -21.94
N LEU A 146 1.72 3.19 -22.33
CA LEU A 146 0.79 3.88 -21.42
C LEU A 146 0.18 2.87 -20.42
N LYS A 147 0.37 3.13 -19.13
CA LYS A 147 -0.15 2.33 -17.99
C LYS A 147 -0.07 3.17 -16.71
N THR A 148 -0.85 2.85 -15.67
CA THR A 148 -0.84 3.68 -14.44
C THR A 148 0.52 3.79 -13.73
N PRO A 149 1.46 2.82 -13.81
CA PRO A 149 2.82 3.01 -13.31
C PRO A 149 3.62 4.10 -14.04
N ASN A 150 3.25 4.41 -15.29
CA ASN A 150 3.89 5.43 -16.13
C ASN A 150 3.11 6.77 -16.12
N VAL A 151 2.22 6.95 -15.15
CA VAL A 151 1.57 8.22 -14.86
C VAL A 151 1.97 8.64 -13.45
N LEU A 152 2.67 9.76 -13.30
CA LEU A 152 3.08 10.29 -12.00
C LEU A 152 2.12 11.38 -11.53
N ILE A 153 2.05 11.60 -10.22
CA ILE A 153 1.17 12.62 -9.64
C ILE A 153 1.99 13.79 -9.10
N SER A 154 1.70 14.98 -9.61
CA SER A 154 2.35 16.22 -9.16
C SER A 154 1.90 16.65 -7.77
N LYS A 155 2.64 17.58 -7.16
CA LYS A 155 2.22 18.22 -5.88
C LYS A 155 0.86 18.91 -6.00
N GLN A 156 0.52 19.42 -7.18
CA GLN A 156 -0.77 20.04 -7.51
C GLN A 156 -1.88 19.02 -7.80
N LYS A 157 -1.62 17.72 -7.57
CA LYS A 157 -2.55 16.61 -7.82
C LYS A 157 -2.97 16.52 -9.30
N THR A 158 -2.03 16.82 -10.19
CA THR A 158 -2.21 16.67 -11.64
C THR A 158 -1.47 15.43 -12.15
N PRO A 159 -2.06 14.66 -13.08
CA PRO A 159 -1.39 13.50 -13.67
C PRO A 159 -0.37 13.95 -14.72
N LEU A 160 0.80 13.33 -14.70
CA LEU A 160 1.92 13.61 -15.59
C LEU A 160 2.35 12.32 -16.30
N LEU A 161 2.24 12.28 -17.63
CA LEU A 161 2.71 11.17 -18.44
C LEU A 161 4.25 11.11 -18.42
N THR A 162 4.80 9.91 -18.24
CA THR A 162 6.24 9.67 -18.28
C THR A 162 6.55 8.42 -19.10
N ASP A 163 7.84 8.19 -19.39
CA ASP A 163 8.33 7.00 -20.09
C ASP A 163 7.83 6.78 -21.52
N PHE A 164 7.24 7.81 -22.13
CA PHE A 164 6.92 7.84 -23.56
C PHE A 164 8.20 7.73 -24.40
N GLY A 165 8.15 6.95 -25.49
CA GLY A 165 9.26 6.81 -26.45
C GLY A 165 10.49 6.01 -25.96
N LEU A 166 10.68 5.83 -24.65
CA LEU A 166 11.83 5.11 -24.09
C LEU A 166 11.81 3.60 -24.40
N SER A 167 10.63 2.98 -24.55
CA SER A 167 10.48 1.56 -24.90
C SER A 167 11.12 1.22 -26.25
N LYS A 168 10.93 2.07 -27.27
CA LYS A 168 11.53 1.95 -28.62
C LYS A 168 13.06 2.07 -28.60
N THR A 169 13.61 2.78 -27.62
CA THR A 169 15.05 3.01 -27.48
C THR A 169 15.74 1.87 -26.74
N ILE A 170 15.14 1.40 -25.64
CA ILE A 170 15.74 0.41 -24.74
C ILE A 170 15.60 -1.02 -25.29
N CYS A 171 14.50 -1.37 -25.97
CA CYS A 171 14.26 -2.72 -26.49
C CYS A 171 14.01 -2.72 -28.01
N PRO A 172 15.05 -2.63 -28.87
CA PRO A 172 14.87 -2.68 -30.34
C PRO A 172 14.18 -3.95 -30.86
N SER A 173 14.26 -5.07 -30.14
CA SER A 173 13.60 -6.34 -30.50
C SER A 173 12.07 -6.30 -30.39
N GLN A 174 11.48 -5.33 -29.69
CA GLN A 174 10.02 -5.19 -29.64
C GLN A 174 9.44 -4.59 -30.93
N THR A 175 10.27 -3.99 -31.80
CA THR A 175 9.77 -3.23 -32.97
C THR A 175 10.48 -3.51 -34.30
N THR A 176 11.51 -4.36 -34.35
CA THR A 176 12.13 -4.78 -35.63
C THR A 176 12.58 -6.24 -35.61
N GLU A 177 12.02 -6.98 -36.59
CA GLU A 177 12.38 -8.27 -37.19
C GLU A 177 12.93 -9.39 -36.26
N LYS A 178 12.08 -10.42 -36.12
CA LYS A 178 12.38 -11.83 -35.75
C LYS A 178 12.32 -12.29 -34.29
N SER A 179 11.92 -11.50 -33.30
CA SER A 179 11.50 -12.11 -32.01
C SER A 179 10.72 -11.16 -31.13
N ILE A 180 9.46 -11.52 -30.81
CA ILE A 180 8.84 -11.11 -29.55
C ILE A 180 9.66 -11.81 -28.47
N VAL A 181 10.69 -11.13 -27.95
CA VAL A 181 11.42 -11.63 -26.78
C VAL A 181 10.47 -11.45 -25.59
N ILE A 182 9.76 -12.51 -25.25
CA ILE A 182 9.19 -12.69 -23.93
C ILE A 182 10.40 -12.79 -23.01
N SER A 183 10.75 -11.70 -22.32
CA SER A 183 11.78 -11.76 -21.29
C SER A 183 11.30 -12.72 -20.21
N SER A 184 11.82 -13.94 -20.26
CA SER A 184 11.73 -14.98 -19.23
C SER A 184 12.60 -14.61 -18.03
N SER A 185 12.36 -13.43 -17.45
CA SER A 185 12.92 -13.02 -16.16
C SER A 185 11.79 -12.99 -15.14
N THR A 186 11.70 -14.08 -14.40
CA THR A 186 10.77 -14.41 -13.32
C THR A 186 10.99 -13.56 -12.06
N ASN A 187 10.83 -12.24 -12.14
CA ASN A 187 10.73 -11.38 -10.94
C ASN A 187 9.90 -10.12 -11.23
N ASN A 188 8.61 -10.20 -10.90
CA ASN A 188 7.71 -9.10 -10.54
C ASN A 188 7.64 -7.82 -11.41
N SER A 189 7.80 -7.95 -12.73
CA SER A 189 7.43 -6.92 -13.71
C SER A 189 6.64 -7.58 -14.84
N GLY A 190 5.36 -7.92 -14.58
CA GLY A 190 4.44 -8.42 -15.61
C GLY A 190 4.42 -7.47 -16.80
N GLY A 191 4.69 -8.02 -17.98
CA GLY A 191 4.99 -7.28 -19.18
C GLY A 191 3.84 -6.40 -19.65
N THR A 192 4.18 -5.31 -20.34
CA THR A 192 3.29 -4.36 -21.02
C THR A 192 2.21 -5.03 -21.89
N VAL A 193 2.33 -6.32 -22.22
CA VAL A 193 1.42 -7.16 -23.00
C VAL A 193 -0.07 -6.90 -22.69
N ARG A 194 -0.44 -6.78 -21.42
CA ARG A 194 -1.85 -6.60 -21.00
C ARG A 194 -2.46 -5.26 -21.39
N TRP A 195 -1.62 -4.25 -21.65
CA TRP A 195 -2.02 -2.94 -22.15
C TRP A 195 -1.84 -2.80 -23.67
N MET A 196 -1.24 -3.80 -24.34
CA MET A 196 -0.99 -3.76 -25.78
C MET A 196 -2.28 -4.03 -26.58
N ALA A 197 -2.38 -3.35 -27.71
CA ALA A 197 -3.51 -3.47 -28.62
C ALA A 197 -3.51 -4.82 -29.36
N ARG A 198 -4.71 -5.36 -29.65
CA ARG A 198 -4.84 -6.72 -30.21
C ARG A 198 -4.13 -6.93 -31.55
N GLU A 199 -4.00 -5.87 -32.35
CA GLU A 199 -3.30 -5.90 -33.64
C GLU A 199 -1.80 -6.24 -33.54
N PHE A 200 -1.19 -6.18 -32.35
CA PHE A 200 0.18 -6.69 -32.14
C PHE A 200 0.27 -8.21 -32.10
N PHE A 201 -0.85 -8.90 -31.86
CA PHE A 201 -0.89 -10.35 -31.65
C PHE A 201 -1.71 -11.08 -32.72
N ALA A 202 -2.42 -10.34 -33.57
CA ALA A 202 -3.17 -10.92 -34.68
C ALA A 202 -2.23 -11.52 -35.72
N VAL A 203 -2.39 -12.83 -36.01
CA VAL A 203 -1.65 -13.51 -37.07
C VAL A 203 -2.18 -13.04 -38.42
N SER A 204 -1.40 -12.22 -39.13
CA SER A 204 -1.70 -11.88 -40.53
C SER A 204 -1.15 -12.97 -41.45
N PRO A 205 -1.92 -13.50 -42.43
CA PRO A 205 -1.42 -14.42 -43.44
C PRO A 205 -0.41 -13.75 -44.41
N ASP A 206 -0.30 -12.42 -44.36
CA ASP A 206 0.67 -11.65 -45.13
C ASP A 206 1.89 -11.28 -44.25
N PRO A 207 3.07 -11.90 -44.48
CA PRO A 207 4.26 -11.62 -43.69
C PRO A 207 4.73 -10.16 -43.78
N ALA A 208 4.37 -9.40 -44.82
CA ALA A 208 4.66 -7.97 -44.92
C ALA A 208 3.75 -7.09 -44.03
N LYS A 209 2.58 -7.60 -43.60
CA LYS A 209 1.64 -6.92 -42.69
C LYS A 209 1.73 -7.38 -41.24
N SER A 210 2.59 -8.34 -40.94
CA SER A 210 2.73 -8.98 -39.63
C SER A 210 3.42 -8.11 -38.55
N ALA A 211 4.07 -7.01 -38.93
CA ALA A 211 4.77 -6.11 -38.01
C ALA A 211 4.05 -4.76 -37.87
N GLN A 212 2.94 -4.74 -37.10
CA GLN A 212 2.23 -3.50 -36.81
C GLN A 212 3.10 -2.62 -35.89
N LYS A 213 3.32 -1.35 -36.27
CA LYS A 213 4.02 -0.37 -35.42
C LYS A 213 3.03 0.34 -34.50
N HIS A 214 3.50 0.74 -33.32
CA HIS A 214 2.77 1.65 -32.44
C HIS A 214 2.40 2.95 -33.17
N ASP A 215 1.15 3.34 -33.03
CA ASP A 215 0.57 4.61 -33.48
C ASP A 215 -0.35 5.20 -32.41
N GLU A 216 -0.95 6.35 -32.72
CA GLU A 216 -1.87 7.06 -31.81
C GLU A 216 -3.03 6.18 -31.36
N ARG A 217 -3.54 5.31 -32.24
CA ARG A 217 -4.66 4.41 -31.96
C ARG A 217 -4.27 3.27 -31.01
N THR A 218 -3.01 2.87 -30.98
CA THR A 218 -2.50 1.91 -29.98
C THR A 218 -2.41 2.54 -28.59
N ASP A 219 -2.11 3.83 -28.47
CA ASP A 219 -2.14 4.52 -27.18
C ASP A 219 -3.57 4.69 -26.66
N VAL A 220 -4.54 4.90 -27.54
CA VAL A 220 -5.97 4.99 -27.17
C VAL A 220 -6.48 3.65 -26.62
N TRP A 221 -6.03 2.52 -27.17
CA TRP A 221 -6.31 1.21 -26.58
C TRP A 221 -5.75 1.09 -25.16
N ALA A 222 -4.48 1.46 -24.98
CA ALA A 222 -3.81 1.46 -23.69
C ALA A 222 -4.47 2.42 -22.68
N TYR A 223 -5.00 3.56 -23.15
CA TYR A 223 -5.82 4.47 -22.35
C TYR A 223 -7.09 3.77 -21.85
N GLY A 224 -7.80 3.01 -22.68
CA GLY A 224 -8.93 2.19 -22.24
C GLY A 224 -8.56 1.18 -21.16
N MET A 225 -7.36 0.59 -21.25
CA MET A 225 -6.82 -0.30 -20.22
C MET A 225 -6.49 0.43 -18.91
N VAL A 226 -6.03 1.69 -18.98
CA VAL A 226 -5.87 2.57 -17.81
C VAL A 226 -7.23 2.92 -17.19
N VAL A 227 -8.24 3.24 -17.99
CA VAL A 227 -9.61 3.47 -17.48
C VAL A 227 -10.11 2.23 -16.74
N TYR A 228 -9.95 1.05 -17.33
CA TYR A 228 -10.30 -0.23 -16.70
C TYR A 228 -9.57 -0.44 -15.36
N GLU A 229 -8.27 -0.15 -15.32
CA GLU A 229 -7.47 -0.26 -14.11
C GLU A 229 -7.98 0.68 -13.00
N LEU A 230 -8.40 1.90 -13.34
CA LEU A 230 -8.92 2.85 -12.36
C LEU A 230 -10.33 2.52 -11.86
N ILE A 231 -11.19 1.88 -12.67
CA ILE A 231 -12.54 1.49 -12.24
C ILE A 231 -12.59 0.12 -11.55
N THR A 232 -11.55 -0.72 -11.71
CA THR A 232 -11.48 -2.06 -11.09
C THR A 232 -10.41 -2.20 -10.00
N TRP A 233 -9.42 -1.30 -9.97
CA TRP A 233 -8.17 -1.44 -9.21
C TRP A 233 -7.39 -2.74 -9.49
N LYS A 234 -7.68 -3.38 -10.61
CA LYS A 234 -6.99 -4.57 -11.08
C LYS A 234 -6.32 -4.24 -12.39
N PHE A 235 -5.14 -4.80 -12.61
CA PHE A 235 -4.54 -4.75 -13.94
C PHE A 235 -5.42 -5.51 -14.95
N PRO A 236 -5.38 -5.14 -16.24
CA PRO A 236 -6.18 -5.82 -17.26
C PRO A 236 -5.90 -7.33 -17.32
N TYR A 237 -6.96 -8.12 -17.48
CA TYR A 237 -6.90 -9.59 -17.56
C TYR A 237 -6.36 -10.25 -16.27
N ALA A 238 -6.63 -9.68 -15.09
CA ALA A 238 -6.16 -10.20 -13.80
C ALA A 238 -6.59 -11.65 -13.50
N ASP A 239 -7.62 -12.16 -14.17
CA ASP A 239 -8.07 -13.55 -14.16
C ASP A 239 -7.14 -14.51 -14.92
N LYS A 240 -6.27 -14.00 -15.79
CA LYS A 240 -5.33 -14.81 -16.58
C LYS A 240 -4.03 -15.05 -15.81
N ILE A 241 -3.69 -16.33 -15.65
CA ILE A 241 -2.58 -16.83 -14.81
C ILE A 241 -1.20 -16.25 -15.16
N ASN A 242 -0.96 -15.88 -16.43
CA ASN A 242 0.30 -15.28 -16.87
C ASN A 242 0.10 -14.46 -18.16
N ASP A 243 1.15 -13.72 -18.56
CA ASP A 243 1.10 -12.82 -19.72
C ASP A 243 0.95 -13.56 -21.05
N LEU A 244 1.39 -14.81 -21.15
CA LEU A 244 1.19 -15.65 -22.35
C LEU A 244 -0.28 -15.96 -22.56
N VAL A 245 -0.99 -16.36 -21.50
CA VAL A 245 -2.43 -16.64 -21.58
C VAL A 245 -3.21 -15.35 -21.84
N ALA A 246 -2.79 -14.22 -21.25
CA ALA A 246 -3.38 -12.92 -21.56
C ALA A 246 -3.15 -12.53 -23.03
N MET A 247 -1.96 -12.77 -23.57
CA MET A 247 -1.64 -12.52 -24.99
C MET A 247 -2.55 -13.31 -25.92
N PHE A 248 -2.75 -14.61 -25.67
CA PHE A 248 -3.65 -15.43 -26.48
C PHE A 248 -5.11 -14.96 -26.38
N ALA A 249 -5.57 -14.60 -25.18
CA ALA A 249 -6.91 -14.03 -25.00
C ALA A 249 -7.09 -12.75 -25.84
N ILE A 250 -6.14 -11.81 -25.75
CA ILE A 250 -6.14 -10.57 -26.53
C ILE A 250 -6.12 -10.86 -28.04
N ALA A 251 -5.28 -11.80 -28.49
CA ALA A 251 -5.18 -12.20 -29.90
C ALA A 251 -6.49 -12.77 -30.45
N ASN A 252 -7.22 -13.51 -29.62
CA ASN A 252 -8.54 -14.08 -29.93
C ASN A 252 -9.69 -13.07 -29.81
N GLY A 253 -9.40 -11.82 -29.46
CA GLY A 253 -10.40 -10.76 -29.31
C GLY A 253 -11.18 -10.81 -27.99
N GLU A 254 -10.73 -11.59 -27.01
CA GLU A 254 -11.27 -11.50 -25.65
C GLU A 254 -10.89 -10.12 -25.05
N LEU A 255 -11.86 -9.46 -24.44
CA LEU A 255 -11.66 -8.20 -23.70
C LEU A 255 -11.69 -8.45 -22.19
N PRO A 256 -11.17 -7.52 -21.36
CA PRO A 256 -11.27 -7.66 -19.91
C PRO A 256 -12.73 -7.79 -19.46
N ALA A 257 -13.01 -8.69 -18.53
CA ALA A 257 -14.36 -8.92 -18.04
C ALA A 257 -14.90 -7.69 -17.28
N LEU A 258 -16.20 -7.42 -17.43
CA LEU A 258 -16.93 -6.44 -16.63
C LEU A 258 -16.83 -6.86 -15.15
N PRO A 259 -16.42 -5.96 -14.23
CA PRO A 259 -16.35 -6.29 -12.81
C PRO A 259 -17.76 -6.54 -12.23
N PRO A 260 -17.94 -7.53 -11.33
CA PRO A 260 -19.24 -7.84 -10.75
C PRO A 260 -19.72 -6.74 -9.77
N LYS A 261 -20.86 -6.12 -10.09
CA LYS A 261 -21.94 -5.53 -9.26
C LYS A 261 -21.66 -4.74 -7.95
N VAL A 262 -20.45 -4.35 -7.62
CA VAL A 262 -20.22 -3.50 -6.42
C VAL A 262 -20.15 -2.02 -6.82
N GLY A 263 -21.22 -1.27 -6.54
CA GLY A 263 -21.26 0.21 -6.63
C GLY A 263 -21.49 0.78 -8.04
N GLU A 264 -22.43 0.22 -8.80
CA GLU A 264 -22.84 0.73 -10.13
C GLU A 264 -23.38 2.16 -10.04
N THR A 265 -22.52 3.14 -10.30
CA THR A 265 -22.90 4.54 -10.48
C THR A 265 -23.06 4.85 -11.96
N ASP A 266 -23.80 5.91 -12.30
CA ASP A 266 -23.82 6.45 -13.67
C ASP A 266 -22.39 6.68 -14.20
N ILE A 267 -21.48 7.13 -13.34
CA ILE A 267 -20.08 7.36 -13.69
C ILE A 267 -19.38 6.06 -14.09
N PHE A 268 -19.62 4.97 -13.36
CA PHE A 268 -19.07 3.66 -13.68
C PHE A 268 -19.48 3.21 -15.09
N HIS A 269 -20.77 3.27 -15.43
CA HIS A 269 -21.26 2.87 -16.76
C HIS A 269 -20.64 3.70 -17.88
N LYS A 270 -20.50 5.01 -17.67
CA LYS A 270 -19.91 5.93 -18.65
C LYS A 270 -18.42 5.66 -18.85
N LEU A 271 -17.70 5.32 -17.79
CA LEU A 271 -16.29 4.92 -17.87
C LEU A 271 -16.14 3.54 -18.53
N TRP A 272 -17.08 2.64 -18.32
CA TRP A 272 -17.14 1.37 -19.03
C TRP A 272 -17.40 1.57 -20.54
N ASP A 273 -18.35 2.41 -20.92
CA ASP A 273 -18.60 2.79 -22.32
C ASP A 273 -17.34 3.39 -22.96
N LEU A 274 -16.59 4.20 -22.21
CA LEU A 274 -15.32 4.76 -22.65
C LEU A 274 -14.26 3.67 -22.87
N CYS A 275 -14.20 2.64 -22.02
CA CYS A 275 -13.35 1.47 -22.25
C CYS A 275 -13.72 0.78 -23.57
N GLN A 276 -15.01 0.48 -23.76
CA GLN A 276 -15.50 -0.19 -24.97
C GLN A 276 -15.23 0.64 -26.23
N LEU A 277 -15.34 1.97 -26.14
CA LEU A 277 -14.99 2.88 -27.23
C LEU A 277 -13.49 2.82 -27.58
N CYS A 278 -12.62 2.72 -26.58
CA CYS A 278 -11.17 2.59 -26.77
C CYS A 278 -10.76 1.22 -27.32
N TRP A 279 -11.56 0.18 -27.10
CA TRP A 279 -11.27 -1.19 -27.51
C TRP A 279 -11.93 -1.63 -28.83
N LYS A 280 -12.54 -0.69 -29.57
CA LYS A 280 -13.00 -0.94 -30.94
C LYS A 280 -11.83 -1.30 -31.86
N ASP A 281 -12.17 -1.78 -33.07
CA ASP A 281 -11.19 -1.96 -34.14
C ASP A 281 -10.38 -0.68 -34.37
N ARG A 282 -9.10 -0.84 -34.72
CA ARG A 282 -8.09 0.23 -34.74
C ARG A 282 -8.54 1.55 -35.39
N LEU A 283 -9.28 1.49 -36.51
CA LEU A 283 -9.74 2.67 -37.25
C LEU A 283 -10.99 3.34 -36.63
N LEU A 284 -11.72 2.62 -35.78
CA LEU A 284 -12.95 3.07 -35.12
C LEU A 284 -12.70 3.64 -33.72
N ARG A 285 -11.47 3.53 -33.20
CA ARG A 285 -11.08 4.14 -31.92
C ARG A 285 -11.06 5.66 -32.07
N PRO A 286 -11.47 6.43 -31.06
CA PRO A 286 -11.37 7.89 -31.07
C PRO A 286 -9.91 8.35 -31.05
N THR A 287 -9.65 9.61 -31.39
CA THR A 287 -8.37 10.28 -31.18
C THR A 287 -8.26 10.72 -29.72
N ALA A 288 -7.05 11.01 -29.24
CA ALA A 288 -6.89 11.56 -27.89
C ALA A 288 -7.61 12.91 -27.71
N VAL A 289 -7.69 13.73 -28.77
CA VAL A 289 -8.49 14.97 -28.77
C VAL A 289 -9.98 14.68 -28.60
N GLU A 290 -10.50 13.65 -29.27
CA GLU A 290 -11.90 13.21 -29.10
C GLU A 290 -12.14 12.61 -27.71
N LEU A 291 -11.17 11.93 -27.10
CA LEU A 291 -11.27 11.47 -25.70
C LEU A 291 -11.47 12.65 -24.73
N ILE A 292 -10.80 13.78 -24.96
CA ILE A 292 -11.01 15.02 -24.18
C ILE A 292 -12.43 15.56 -24.38
N LYS A 293 -12.97 15.49 -25.60
CA LYS A 293 -14.35 15.91 -25.92
C LYS A 293 -15.38 14.98 -25.29
N HIS A 294 -15.18 13.67 -25.31
CA HIS A 294 -15.98 12.74 -24.52
C HIS A 294 -15.83 13.02 -23.02
N GLY A 295 -14.64 13.43 -22.58
CA GLY A 295 -14.36 13.97 -21.26
C GLY A 295 -15.04 15.33 -20.97
N SER A 296 -15.57 16.07 -21.93
CA SER A 296 -16.38 17.28 -21.65
C SER A 296 -17.70 16.93 -20.97
N PHE A 297 -18.14 15.68 -21.08
CA PHE A 297 -19.20 15.11 -20.24
C PHE A 297 -18.80 15.06 -18.76
N VAL A 298 -17.50 14.89 -18.45
CA VAL A 298 -16.96 15.06 -17.08
C VAL A 298 -17.15 16.48 -16.61
N ARG A 299 -16.91 17.49 -17.45
CA ARG A 299 -17.20 18.90 -17.09
C ARG A 299 -18.69 19.13 -16.90
N ALA A 300 -19.56 18.53 -17.72
CA ALA A 300 -21.01 18.66 -17.59
C ALA A 300 -21.57 17.93 -16.35
N ILE A 301 -21.02 16.76 -16.00
CA ILE A 301 -21.35 16.03 -14.76
C ILE A 301 -20.78 16.77 -13.56
N ALA A 302 -19.52 17.19 -13.60
CA ALA A 302 -18.90 18.02 -12.56
C ALA A 302 -19.63 19.35 -12.38
N ALA A 303 -20.12 19.98 -13.45
CA ALA A 303 -20.91 21.22 -13.41
C ALA A 303 -22.33 20.98 -12.87
N LYS A 304 -22.96 19.84 -13.18
CA LYS A 304 -24.24 19.43 -12.60
C LYS A 304 -24.10 19.00 -11.13
N ILE A 305 -22.95 18.44 -10.74
CA ILE A 305 -22.57 18.11 -9.37
C ILE A 305 -22.21 19.37 -8.58
N SER A 306 -21.56 20.36 -9.19
CA SER A 306 -21.26 21.64 -8.54
C SER A 306 -22.46 22.58 -8.45
N ASN A 307 -23.47 22.41 -9.32
CA ASN A 307 -24.73 23.16 -9.27
C ASN A 307 -25.87 22.40 -8.59
N GLY A 308 -25.63 21.18 -8.11
CA GLY A 308 -26.60 20.35 -7.41
C GLY A 308 -26.08 19.93 -6.06
N ASN A 309 -26.77 20.34 -5.00
CA ASN A 309 -26.72 19.82 -3.63
C ASN A 309 -26.91 18.28 -3.58
N LEU A 310 -26.05 17.49 -4.19
CA LEU A 310 -26.10 16.04 -4.19
C LEU A 310 -24.81 15.46 -3.61
N GLU A 311 -23.63 15.95 -4.00
CA GLU A 311 -22.38 15.49 -3.36
C GLU A 311 -22.21 15.98 -1.93
N GLU A 312 -22.55 17.24 -1.62
CA GLU A 312 -22.49 17.74 -0.24
C GLU A 312 -23.57 17.11 0.63
N THR A 313 -24.75 16.83 0.07
CA THR A 313 -25.89 16.25 0.80
C THR A 313 -25.76 14.75 0.98
N GLU A 314 -25.18 14.01 0.02
CA GLU A 314 -24.82 12.58 0.18
C GLU A 314 -23.55 12.39 1.00
N ARG A 315 -22.55 13.28 0.93
CA ARG A 315 -21.39 13.27 1.83
C ARG A 315 -21.76 13.72 3.24
N GLN A 316 -22.67 14.68 3.42
CA GLN A 316 -23.24 15.02 4.73
C GLN A 316 -24.16 13.90 5.23
N ARG A 317 -24.93 13.21 4.36
CA ARG A 317 -25.69 12.02 4.78
C ARG A 317 -24.80 10.85 5.18
N CYS A 318 -23.80 10.51 4.37
CA CYS A 318 -22.84 9.44 4.66
C CYS A 318 -21.97 9.82 5.85
N GLY A 319 -21.47 11.05 5.90
CA GLY A 319 -20.72 11.61 7.03
C GLY A 319 -21.53 11.58 8.32
N ALA A 320 -22.77 12.08 8.33
CA ALA A 320 -23.64 12.04 9.51
C ALA A 320 -24.06 10.61 9.88
N LYS A 321 -24.27 9.71 8.92
CA LYS A 321 -24.56 8.29 9.19
C LYS A 321 -23.33 7.59 9.77
N ILE A 322 -22.14 7.84 9.23
CA ILE A 322 -20.87 7.31 9.72
C ILE A 322 -20.54 7.90 11.11
N GLU A 323 -20.71 9.20 11.33
CA GLU A 323 -20.57 9.84 12.64
C GLU A 323 -21.55 9.25 13.67
N ASN A 324 -22.79 8.95 13.27
CA ASN A 324 -23.74 8.24 14.14
C ASN A 324 -23.29 6.79 14.43
N ILE A 325 -22.73 6.08 13.46
CA ILE A 325 -22.23 4.70 13.64
C ILE A 325 -20.99 4.68 14.55
N PHE A 326 -20.08 5.64 14.38
CA PHE A 326 -18.86 5.79 15.20
C PHE A 326 -19.08 6.64 16.47
N SER A 327 -20.32 7.01 16.80
CA SER A 327 -20.67 7.80 17.99
C SER A 327 -20.13 7.29 19.34
N PRO A 328 -19.80 5.98 19.55
CA PRO A 328 -19.11 5.53 20.76
C PRO A 328 -17.64 5.96 20.88
N LEU A 329 -17.04 6.44 19.78
CA LEU A 329 -15.66 6.90 19.68
C LEU A 329 -15.62 8.42 19.61
N ARG A 330 -14.59 9.03 20.23
CA ARG A 330 -14.39 10.49 20.12
C ARG A 330 -13.99 10.83 18.67
N SER A 331 -14.92 11.40 17.92
CA SER A 331 -14.61 12.08 16.65
C SER A 331 -13.66 13.24 16.93
N LEU A 332 -12.55 13.29 16.21
CA LEU A 332 -11.64 14.43 16.23
C LEU A 332 -11.92 15.26 14.98
N ASP A 333 -12.31 16.52 15.19
CA ASP A 333 -12.71 17.40 14.10
C ASP A 333 -11.53 17.77 13.18
N PHE A 334 -11.80 17.92 11.89
CA PHE A 334 -10.83 17.94 10.79
C PHE A 334 -9.96 19.22 10.69
N GLY A 335 -10.01 20.12 11.68
CA GLY A 335 -9.42 21.46 11.59
C GLY A 335 -8.00 21.67 12.12
N GLY A 336 -7.33 20.67 12.71
CA GLY A 336 -6.25 20.96 13.65
C GLY A 336 -5.08 19.98 13.77
N TRP A 337 -4.61 19.34 12.70
CA TRP A 337 -3.36 18.58 12.76
C TRP A 337 -2.49 18.79 11.52
N VAL A 338 -1.17 18.84 11.73
CA VAL A 338 -0.19 18.94 10.65
C VAL A 338 0.64 17.66 10.65
N PRO A 339 0.66 16.89 9.55
CA PRO A 339 1.58 15.76 9.42
C PRO A 339 3.00 16.30 9.55
N CYS A 340 3.73 15.87 10.57
CA CYS A 340 5.08 16.37 10.81
C CYS A 340 6.08 15.54 10.01
N GLU A 341 6.01 14.20 10.11
CA GLU A 341 6.94 13.27 9.46
C GLU A 341 6.27 11.89 9.21
N TRP A 342 6.64 11.24 8.10
CA TRP A 342 6.30 9.83 7.86
C TRP A 342 7.12 8.95 8.81
N SER A 343 6.44 8.08 9.56
CA SER A 343 7.08 7.25 10.61
C SER A 343 7.16 5.77 10.25
N GLY A 344 6.52 5.35 9.16
CA GLY A 344 6.55 3.96 8.69
C GLY A 344 5.19 3.46 8.19
N SER A 345 5.06 2.14 8.07
CA SER A 345 3.80 1.46 7.73
C SER A 345 3.47 0.43 8.82
N ILE A 346 2.21 0.39 9.26
CA ILE A 346 1.69 -0.59 10.22
C ILE A 346 0.42 -1.18 9.62
N GLY A 347 0.40 -2.49 9.45
CA GLY A 347 -0.73 -3.22 8.88
C GLY A 347 -1.09 -2.74 7.47
N LEU A 348 -2.37 -2.63 7.16
CA LEU A 348 -2.92 -2.09 5.90
C LEU A 348 -2.80 -0.55 5.75
N GLY A 349 -2.10 0.13 6.65
CA GLY A 349 -2.09 1.59 6.74
C GLY A 349 -0.71 2.24 6.87
N ARG A 350 -0.67 3.54 6.58
CA ARG A 350 0.52 4.40 6.78
C ARG A 350 0.46 5.05 8.16
N LEU A 351 1.58 5.06 8.88
CA LEU A 351 1.71 5.71 10.19
C LEU A 351 2.40 7.07 10.05
N TYR A 352 1.78 8.09 10.61
CA TYR A 352 2.30 9.46 10.65
C TYR A 352 2.47 9.93 12.10
N SER A 353 3.57 10.61 12.39
CA SER A 353 3.73 11.37 13.63
C SER A 353 3.21 12.78 13.42
N CYS A 354 2.28 13.21 14.28
CA CYS A 354 1.57 14.48 14.13
C CYS A 354 1.58 15.28 15.44
N ARG A 355 1.39 16.60 15.31
CA ARG A 355 1.07 17.49 16.45
C ARG A 355 -0.33 18.04 16.28
N LEU A 356 -1.08 18.07 17.38
CA LEU A 356 -2.35 18.77 17.45
C LEU A 356 -2.09 20.29 17.48
N VAL A 357 -2.85 21.04 16.69
CA VAL A 357 -2.78 22.50 16.58
C VAL A 357 -3.30 23.13 17.89
N PRO A 358 -2.65 24.20 18.42
CA PRO A 358 -3.08 24.86 19.66
C PRO A 358 -4.52 25.38 19.59
N GLY A 359 -5.34 25.11 20.62
CA GLY A 359 -6.74 25.56 20.74
C GLY A 359 -7.78 24.45 20.94
N TRP A 360 -7.40 23.19 20.72
CA TRP A 360 -8.31 22.03 20.71
C TRP A 360 -8.12 21.04 21.88
N SER A 361 -7.18 21.35 22.78
CA SER A 361 -6.86 20.59 23.99
C SER A 361 -6.29 21.57 25.02
N GLU A 362 -6.78 21.54 26.26
CA GLU A 362 -6.23 22.33 27.38
C GLU A 362 -4.73 22.05 27.62
N LYS A 363 -4.23 20.91 27.13
CA LYS A 363 -2.81 20.55 27.14
C LYS A 363 -2.25 20.75 25.73
N GLN A 364 -1.73 21.94 25.47
CA GLN A 364 -1.03 22.24 24.22
C GLN A 364 0.18 21.30 24.05
N ASN A 365 0.52 20.94 22.80
CA ASN A 365 1.74 20.21 22.42
C ASN A 365 1.77 18.67 22.61
N ARG A 366 0.62 17.99 22.67
CA ARG A 366 0.58 16.51 22.62
C ARG A 366 0.91 16.00 21.20
N LYS A 367 1.95 15.17 21.10
CA LYS A 367 2.20 14.37 19.90
C LYS A 367 1.15 13.26 19.81
N ILE A 368 0.71 12.93 18.60
CA ILE A 368 -0.17 11.79 18.32
C ILE A 368 0.40 10.96 17.17
N SER A 369 0.01 9.70 17.08
CA SER A 369 0.30 8.84 15.92
C SER A 369 -0.98 8.56 15.16
N VAL A 370 -0.97 8.72 13.85
CA VAL A 370 -2.15 8.54 12.99
C VAL A 370 -1.91 7.39 12.03
N LYS A 371 -2.76 6.35 12.08
CA LYS A 371 -2.79 5.26 11.10
C LYS A 371 -3.88 5.55 10.07
N ARG A 372 -3.47 5.89 8.85
CA ARG A 372 -4.39 6.04 7.71
C ARG A 372 -4.72 4.68 7.12
N LEU A 373 -5.98 4.27 7.14
CA LEU A 373 -6.44 3.02 6.53
C LEU A 373 -6.57 3.18 5.01
N SER A 374 -6.18 2.15 4.26
CA SER A 374 -6.29 2.11 2.79
C SER A 374 -7.70 1.72 2.32
N VAL A 375 -8.74 2.21 3.00
CA VAL A 375 -10.15 1.93 2.72
C VAL A 375 -10.91 3.26 2.65
N SER A 376 -11.65 3.47 1.58
CA SER A 376 -12.61 4.57 1.47
C SER A 376 -13.97 4.10 1.97
N LEU A 377 -14.56 4.84 2.92
CA LEU A 377 -15.86 4.48 3.51
C LEU A 377 -17.05 4.81 2.59
N SER A 378 -16.83 5.42 1.42
CA SER A 378 -17.91 5.84 0.51
C SER A 378 -18.37 4.77 -0.49
N GLU A 379 -17.69 3.62 -0.58
CA GLU A 379 -17.98 2.60 -1.60
C GLU A 379 -18.86 1.45 -1.11
N ASP A 380 -18.83 1.18 0.19
CA ASP A 380 -19.46 0.00 0.80
C ASP A 380 -19.89 0.33 2.22
N MET A 381 -21.16 0.71 2.37
CA MET A 381 -21.74 1.10 3.66
C MET A 381 -21.84 -0.07 4.63
N GLU A 382 -21.98 -1.31 4.14
CA GLU A 382 -22.02 -2.51 4.97
C GLU A 382 -20.63 -2.80 5.56
N LEU A 383 -19.59 -2.68 4.73
CA LEU A 383 -18.19 -2.71 5.16
C LEU A 383 -17.90 -1.60 6.17
N ALA A 384 -18.37 -0.38 5.92
CA ALA A 384 -18.20 0.76 6.84
C ALA A 384 -18.87 0.51 8.20
N GLU A 385 -20.10 -0.01 8.23
CA GLU A 385 -20.84 -0.36 9.44
C GLU A 385 -20.11 -1.46 10.26
N LYS A 386 -19.57 -2.48 9.58
CA LYS A 386 -18.80 -3.53 10.25
C LYS A 386 -17.43 -3.05 10.74
N LEU A 387 -16.71 -2.27 9.93
CA LEU A 387 -15.46 -1.59 10.33
C LEU A 387 -15.67 -0.77 11.60
N ALA A 388 -16.72 0.05 11.63
CA ALA A 388 -17.03 0.88 12.77
C ALA A 388 -17.37 0.06 14.01
N THR A 389 -18.09 -1.05 13.85
CA THR A 389 -18.38 -2.00 14.93
C THR A 389 -17.11 -2.60 15.51
N ASP A 390 -16.20 -3.08 14.66
CA ASP A 390 -14.95 -3.71 15.08
C ASP A 390 -14.00 -2.69 15.74
N ILE A 391 -13.88 -1.49 15.17
CA ILE A 391 -13.07 -0.40 15.74
C ILE A 391 -13.66 0.09 17.06
N SER A 392 -14.99 0.14 17.20
CA SER A 392 -15.65 0.51 18.47
C SER A 392 -15.44 -0.53 19.56
N LYS A 393 -15.42 -1.83 19.20
CA LYS A 393 -15.00 -2.89 20.13
C LYS A 393 -13.53 -2.72 20.52
N TRP A 394 -12.66 -2.46 19.55
CA TRP A 394 -11.23 -2.21 19.78
C TRP A 394 -10.99 -1.07 20.77
N ALA A 395 -11.66 0.05 20.57
CA ALA A 395 -11.43 1.24 21.37
C ALA A 395 -11.76 1.08 22.86
N LYS A 396 -12.57 0.07 23.20
CA LYS A 396 -12.95 -0.27 24.57
C LYS A 396 -12.00 -1.27 25.22
N LEU A 397 -11.09 -1.86 24.44
CA LEU A 397 -10.11 -2.80 24.95
C LEU A 397 -9.13 -2.09 25.87
N CYS A 398 -8.89 -2.68 27.03
CA CYS A 398 -8.00 -2.15 28.04
C CYS A 398 -7.13 -3.28 28.56
N HIS A 399 -5.91 -3.37 28.02
CA HIS A 399 -4.96 -4.38 28.43
C HIS A 399 -3.53 -3.88 28.25
N GLU A 400 -2.62 -4.35 29.10
CA GLU A 400 -1.24 -3.87 29.16
C GLU A 400 -0.48 -4.00 27.84
N PHE A 401 -0.78 -5.05 27.07
CA PHE A 401 -0.12 -5.39 25.80
C PHE A 401 -1.02 -5.21 24.57
N VAL A 402 -2.11 -4.43 24.67
CA VAL A 402 -2.99 -4.08 23.55
C VAL A 402 -3.10 -2.56 23.47
N LEU A 403 -2.85 -1.99 22.29
CA LEU A 403 -2.95 -0.54 22.09
C LEU A 403 -4.24 -0.18 21.34
N PRO A 404 -5.30 0.28 22.03
CA PRO A 404 -6.53 0.75 21.40
C PRO A 404 -6.34 2.13 20.73
N PRO A 405 -7.09 2.44 19.66
CA PRO A 405 -7.16 3.80 19.15
C PRO A 405 -7.87 4.71 20.16
N ILE A 406 -7.36 5.92 20.34
CA ILE A 406 -7.95 6.94 21.24
C ILE A 406 -9.02 7.80 20.55
N GLY A 407 -9.11 7.70 19.22
CA GLY A 407 -10.07 8.43 18.41
C GLY A 407 -9.91 8.10 16.93
N TYR A 408 -10.75 8.74 16.11
CA TYR A 408 -10.68 8.64 14.66
C TYR A 408 -11.05 9.98 14.02
N PHE A 409 -10.73 10.13 12.75
CA PHE A 409 -11.30 11.17 11.89
C PHE A 409 -11.39 10.66 10.46
N ILE A 410 -12.23 11.31 9.66
CA ILE A 410 -12.43 10.98 8.25
C ILE A 410 -11.93 12.16 7.41
N GLU A 411 -11.08 11.90 6.44
CA GLU A 411 -10.65 12.94 5.50
C GLU A 411 -11.80 13.28 4.56
N GLY A 412 -12.32 14.52 4.62
CA GLY A 412 -13.53 14.93 3.88
C GLY A 412 -13.44 14.82 2.35
N GLU A 413 -12.24 14.95 1.76
CA GLU A 413 -12.06 14.80 0.32
C GLU A 413 -11.94 13.34 -0.14
N THR A 414 -11.29 12.49 0.65
CA THR A 414 -10.97 11.10 0.26
C THR A 414 -11.87 10.08 0.94
N MET A 415 -12.70 10.50 1.91
CA MET A 415 -13.47 9.64 2.83
C MET A 415 -12.61 8.55 3.47
N ALA A 416 -11.32 8.85 3.68
CA ALA A 416 -10.35 7.90 4.22
C ALA A 416 -10.44 7.90 5.75
N LEU A 417 -10.57 6.72 6.33
CA LEU A 417 -10.62 6.54 7.77
C LEU A 417 -9.21 6.60 8.38
N ASN A 418 -9.02 7.49 9.34
CA ASN A 418 -7.77 7.66 10.07
C ASN A 418 -7.99 7.32 11.56
N LEU A 419 -7.20 6.40 12.09
CA LEU A 419 -7.21 6.04 13.50
C LEU A 419 -6.10 6.78 14.24
N VAL A 420 -6.44 7.36 15.39
CA VAL A 420 -5.53 8.16 16.21
C VAL A 420 -5.11 7.35 17.42
N TYR A 421 -3.82 7.38 17.72
CA TYR A 421 -3.19 6.72 18.86
C TYR A 421 -2.40 7.75 19.67
N GLU A 422 -2.26 7.52 20.96
CA GLU A 422 -1.36 8.32 21.80
C GLU A 422 0.08 8.17 21.31
N SER A 423 0.78 9.29 21.09
CA SER A 423 2.17 9.21 20.65
C SER A 423 3.07 8.87 21.81
N VAL A 424 3.74 7.72 21.67
CA VAL A 424 4.96 7.41 22.37
C VAL A 424 6.00 6.97 21.34
N ASN A 425 7.29 6.99 21.69
CA ASN A 425 8.37 6.56 20.81
C ASN A 425 8.27 5.03 20.58
N TYR A 426 7.38 4.63 19.67
CA TYR A 426 7.23 3.26 19.24
C TYR A 426 8.22 2.95 18.12
N THR A 427 8.69 1.70 18.10
CA THR A 427 9.31 1.08 16.94
C THR A 427 8.61 -0.25 16.68
N SER A 428 8.65 -0.78 15.46
CA SER A 428 8.14 -2.13 15.23
C SER A 428 9.02 -3.15 15.95
N LEU A 429 8.45 -4.27 16.37
CA LEU A 429 9.20 -5.38 16.96
C LEU A 429 10.31 -5.86 16.01
N HIS A 430 10.04 -5.85 14.69
CA HIS A 430 11.06 -6.14 13.68
C HIS A 430 12.27 -5.20 13.79
N SER A 431 12.05 -3.88 13.76
CA SER A 431 13.11 -2.89 13.85
C SER A 431 13.80 -2.88 15.22
N TYR A 432 13.05 -3.14 16.29
CA TYR A 432 13.58 -3.29 17.65
C TYR A 432 14.62 -4.42 17.70
N MET A 433 14.28 -5.59 17.16
CA MET A 433 15.16 -6.76 17.17
C MET A 433 16.41 -6.60 16.32
N PHE A 434 16.34 -5.87 15.19
CA PHE A 434 17.52 -5.61 14.35
C PHE A 434 18.62 -4.82 15.07
N GLY A 435 18.25 -4.00 16.07
CA GLY A 435 19.18 -3.19 16.86
C GLY A 435 19.71 -3.86 18.13
N GLN A 436 19.22 -5.04 18.51
CA GLN A 436 19.58 -5.70 19.76
C GLN A 436 20.48 -6.93 19.52
N PRO A 437 21.44 -7.21 20.43
CA PRO A 437 22.13 -8.50 20.43
C PRO A 437 21.13 -9.63 20.66
N TYR A 438 21.44 -10.82 20.13
CA TYR A 438 20.60 -11.99 20.33
C TYR A 438 20.56 -12.37 21.80
N ASP A 439 19.36 -12.34 22.39
CA ASP A 439 19.11 -12.68 23.79
C ASP A 439 17.84 -13.53 23.87
N ILE A 440 18.02 -14.83 24.09
CA ILE A 440 16.94 -15.81 24.16
C ILE A 440 16.02 -15.57 25.37
N THR A 441 16.55 -15.00 26.46
CA THR A 441 15.76 -14.65 27.64
C THR A 441 14.86 -13.45 27.36
N LEU A 442 15.37 -12.42 26.66
CA LEU A 442 14.54 -11.31 26.19
C LEU A 442 13.44 -11.79 25.24
N ILE A 443 13.77 -12.68 24.30
CA ILE A 443 12.80 -13.27 23.37
C ILE A 443 11.69 -14.00 24.14
N TRP A 444 12.04 -14.79 25.16
CA TRP A 444 11.05 -15.47 26.00
C TRP A 444 10.10 -14.48 26.70
N TYR A 445 10.61 -13.39 27.29
CA TYR A 445 9.75 -12.35 27.89
C TYR A 445 8.83 -11.68 26.86
N LEU A 446 9.36 -11.32 25.69
CA LEU A 446 8.55 -10.73 24.62
C LEU A 446 7.42 -11.67 24.18
N LEU A 447 7.68 -12.98 24.11
CA LEU A 447 6.66 -13.97 23.73
C LEU A 447 5.58 -14.14 24.79
N ILE A 448 5.91 -14.05 26.09
CA ILE A 448 4.92 -14.04 27.17
C ILE A 448 4.01 -12.81 27.03
N ASP A 449 4.58 -11.63 26.86
CA ASP A 449 3.84 -10.37 26.76
C ASP A 449 2.91 -10.36 25.53
N ILE A 450 3.42 -10.82 24.38
CA ILE A 450 2.63 -10.97 23.13
C ILE A 450 1.51 -12.00 23.33
N ALA A 451 1.78 -13.14 23.95
CA ALA A 451 0.77 -14.17 24.21
C ALA A 451 -0.30 -13.67 25.18
N SER A 452 0.07 -12.88 26.19
CA SER A 452 -0.86 -12.25 27.13
C SER A 452 -1.77 -11.23 26.44
N GLY A 453 -1.22 -10.39 25.56
CA GLY A 453 -2.03 -9.51 24.72
C GLY A 453 -3.00 -10.29 23.83
N LEU A 454 -2.55 -11.40 23.22
CA LEU A 454 -3.36 -12.20 22.32
C LEU A 454 -4.48 -12.97 23.05
N GLU A 455 -4.19 -13.50 24.22
CA GLU A 455 -5.15 -14.17 25.10
C GLU A 455 -6.30 -13.23 25.48
N TYR A 456 -5.96 -12.02 25.93
CA TYR A 456 -6.96 -11.00 26.23
C TYR A 456 -7.84 -10.65 25.01
N LEU A 457 -7.24 -10.48 23.82
CA LEU A 457 -8.02 -10.24 22.60
C LEU A 457 -9.02 -11.38 22.35
N HIS A 458 -8.57 -12.62 22.47
CA HIS A 458 -9.39 -13.81 22.21
C HIS A 458 -10.49 -14.01 23.26
N ASP A 459 -10.23 -13.69 24.53
CA ASP A 459 -11.23 -13.68 25.62
C ASP A 459 -12.34 -12.65 25.32
N GLN A 460 -11.95 -11.46 24.85
CA GLN A 460 -12.89 -10.43 24.37
C GLN A 460 -13.54 -10.76 23.01
N SER A 461 -13.34 -11.98 22.49
CA SER A 461 -13.86 -12.47 21.21
C SER A 461 -13.42 -11.60 20.01
N VAL A 462 -12.20 -11.08 20.08
CA VAL A 462 -11.58 -10.29 19.02
C VAL A 462 -10.44 -11.09 18.38
N VAL A 463 -10.44 -11.18 17.05
CA VAL A 463 -9.36 -11.81 16.27
C VAL A 463 -8.39 -10.73 15.78
N ASN A 464 -7.08 -10.91 15.97
CA ASN A 464 -6.07 -9.93 15.58
C ASN A 464 -5.89 -9.85 14.06
N ALA A 465 -5.61 -11.02 13.46
CA ALA A 465 -5.53 -11.30 12.02
C ALA A 465 -4.55 -10.44 11.20
N GLY A 466 -3.77 -9.61 11.87
CA GLY A 466 -2.59 -8.94 11.35
C GLY A 466 -1.34 -9.28 12.14
N LEU A 467 -1.31 -10.37 12.93
CA LEU A 467 -0.26 -10.63 13.89
C LEU A 467 1.08 -10.94 13.18
N ARG A 468 2.01 -10.00 13.24
CA ARG A 468 3.38 -10.11 12.69
C ARG A 468 4.28 -9.09 13.35
N SER A 469 5.60 -9.28 13.31
CA SER A 469 6.59 -8.37 13.94
C SER A 469 6.51 -6.90 13.49
N HIS A 470 5.98 -6.64 12.30
CA HIS A 470 5.77 -5.28 11.79
C HIS A 470 4.50 -4.61 12.34
N ASN A 471 3.57 -5.41 12.86
CA ASN A 471 2.30 -4.98 13.47
C ASN A 471 2.31 -5.17 15.00
N ILE A 472 3.50 -5.35 15.59
CA ILE A 472 3.69 -5.32 17.04
C ILE A 472 4.61 -4.14 17.30
N LEU A 473 4.19 -3.21 18.15
CA LEU A 473 5.01 -2.06 18.53
C LEU A 473 5.74 -2.35 19.83
N VAL A 474 6.94 -1.82 19.98
CA VAL A 474 7.72 -1.93 21.20
C VAL A 474 7.89 -0.55 21.82
N PHE A 475 7.43 -0.41 23.06
CA PHE A 475 7.65 0.75 23.91
C PHE A 475 9.00 0.59 24.63
N HIS A 476 9.85 1.62 24.63
CA HIS A 476 11.13 1.58 25.34
C HIS A 476 10.92 1.54 26.87
N PRO A 477 11.48 0.58 27.62
CA PRO A 477 12.67 -0.23 27.29
C PRO A 477 12.43 -1.70 26.88
N GLY A 478 11.37 -2.04 26.15
CA GLY A 478 11.18 -3.37 25.56
C GLY A 478 9.81 -4.02 25.81
N LYS A 479 8.75 -3.23 25.94
CA LYS A 479 7.38 -3.72 26.18
C LYS A 479 6.60 -3.80 24.85
N PRO A 480 6.20 -5.00 24.38
CA PRO A 480 5.47 -5.14 23.13
C PRO A 480 3.99 -4.82 23.34
N VAL A 481 3.38 -4.13 22.38
CA VAL A 481 1.95 -3.87 22.32
C VAL A 481 1.42 -4.29 20.96
N LEU A 482 0.35 -5.08 20.98
CA LEU A 482 -0.35 -5.51 19.79
C LEU A 482 -1.10 -4.31 19.20
N VAL A 483 -0.86 -4.05 17.91
CA VAL A 483 -1.56 -3.03 17.15
C VAL A 483 -2.17 -3.63 15.90
N GLY A 484 -3.21 -2.99 15.39
CA GLY A 484 -3.73 -3.26 14.07
C GLY A 484 -4.55 -4.54 14.01
N PHE A 485 -5.87 -4.39 14.06
CA PHE A 485 -6.73 -5.27 13.28
C PHE A 485 -6.49 -4.92 11.81
N ASP A 486 -5.76 -5.77 11.09
CA ASP A 486 -5.82 -5.72 9.62
C ASP A 486 -7.16 -6.33 9.24
N VAL A 487 -8.20 -5.49 9.30
CA VAL A 487 -9.63 -5.77 9.18
C VAL A 487 -9.91 -7.00 8.30
N PRO A 488 -10.17 -8.16 8.90
CA PRO A 488 -10.11 -9.42 8.16
C PRO A 488 -11.48 -10.05 7.92
N ASN A 489 -12.49 -9.67 8.70
CA ASN A 489 -13.75 -10.40 8.71
C ASN A 489 -14.74 -9.90 7.66
N THR A 490 -14.45 -8.82 6.93
CA THR A 490 -15.45 -8.20 6.04
C THR A 490 -15.00 -7.85 4.64
N LEU A 491 -13.69 -7.77 4.38
CA LEU A 491 -13.25 -7.48 3.03
C LEU A 491 -13.33 -8.78 2.23
N PRO A 492 -14.16 -8.86 1.17
CA PRO A 492 -14.01 -9.93 0.21
C PRO A 492 -12.54 -9.97 -0.22
N GLN A 493 -11.91 -11.14 -0.20
CA GLN A 493 -10.53 -11.27 -0.71
C GLN A 493 -10.42 -10.81 -2.18
N THR A 494 -11.55 -10.68 -2.88
CA THR A 494 -11.66 -10.11 -4.23
C THR A 494 -11.45 -8.58 -4.31
N THR A 495 -11.50 -7.87 -3.18
CA THR A 495 -11.28 -6.41 -3.02
C THR A 495 -9.87 -6.07 -2.50
N MET A 496 -9.08 -7.07 -2.11
CA MET A 496 -7.67 -6.91 -1.73
C MET A 496 -6.82 -6.67 -2.99
N GLY A 497 -6.82 -5.44 -3.49
CA GLY A 497 -6.03 -5.02 -4.64
C GLY A 497 -4.53 -5.26 -4.41
N THR A 498 -3.95 -6.13 -5.24
CA THR A 498 -2.54 -6.48 -5.25
C THR A 498 -1.65 -5.27 -5.60
N SER A 499 -1.14 -4.53 -4.61
CA SER A 499 0.20 -3.90 -4.66
C SER A 499 0.51 -3.07 -3.40
N SER A 500 1.59 -3.43 -2.72
CA SER A 500 2.75 -2.62 -2.32
C SER A 500 3.44 -3.29 -1.11
N ASP A 501 4.68 -2.94 -0.79
CA ASP A 501 5.66 -3.67 0.05
C ASP A 501 5.20 -4.34 1.36
N ILE A 502 4.03 -3.98 1.88
CA ILE A 502 3.36 -4.60 3.03
C ILE A 502 2.95 -6.05 2.73
N MET A 503 2.42 -6.33 1.53
CA MET A 503 2.05 -7.69 1.11
C MET A 503 3.25 -8.58 0.75
N LYS A 504 4.46 -8.02 0.54
CA LYS A 504 5.66 -8.83 0.21
C LYS A 504 6.04 -9.83 1.31
N HIS A 505 5.49 -9.68 2.52
CA HIS A 505 5.80 -10.56 3.63
C HIS A 505 4.58 -11.15 4.36
N THR A 506 3.36 -10.59 4.26
CA THR A 506 2.17 -11.08 5.01
C THR A 506 1.90 -12.58 4.85
N VAL A 507 2.07 -13.12 3.62
CA VAL A 507 1.88 -14.55 3.31
C VAL A 507 2.68 -15.48 4.23
N ARG A 508 3.83 -15.03 4.74
CA ARG A 508 4.74 -15.82 5.59
C ARG A 508 4.17 -16.08 6.99
N TRP A 509 3.19 -15.29 7.44
CA TRP A 509 2.48 -15.46 8.72
C TRP A 509 1.06 -16.02 8.55
N MET A 510 0.58 -16.22 7.31
CA MET A 510 -0.76 -16.74 7.07
C MET A 510 -0.85 -18.23 7.34
N ALA A 511 -1.95 -18.64 7.97
CA ALA A 511 -2.30 -20.04 8.20
C ALA A 511 -2.66 -20.75 6.88
N VAL A 512 -2.48 -22.07 6.85
CA VAL A 512 -2.66 -22.88 5.62
C VAL A 512 -4.09 -22.78 5.05
N GLU A 513 -5.10 -22.76 5.92
CA GLU A 513 -6.51 -22.64 5.58
C GLU A 513 -6.90 -21.28 4.97
N LEU A 514 -6.06 -20.25 5.13
CA LEU A 514 -6.24 -18.96 4.47
C LEU A 514 -5.68 -18.93 3.04
N LEU A 515 -4.93 -19.96 2.64
CA LEU A 515 -4.22 -20.05 1.36
C LEU A 515 -4.79 -21.14 0.42
N GLU A 516 -5.59 -22.07 0.95
CA GLU A 516 -6.21 -23.15 0.17
C GLU A 516 -7.48 -22.65 -0.55
N ILE A 517 -7.55 -22.83 -1.88
CA ILE A 517 -8.64 -22.31 -2.73
C ILE A 517 -10.03 -22.87 -2.34
N GLU A 518 -10.07 -24.08 -1.79
CA GLU A 518 -11.30 -24.74 -1.31
C GLU A 518 -11.84 -24.14 -0.01
N PHE A 519 -10.96 -23.50 0.78
CA PHE A 519 -11.30 -22.80 2.01
C PHE A 519 -11.07 -21.31 1.78
N ARG A 520 -12.09 -20.62 1.27
CA ARG A 520 -12.19 -19.16 1.45
C ARG A 520 -12.42 -18.86 2.93
N GLY A 521 -11.44 -19.18 3.77
CA GLY A 521 -11.54 -19.18 5.23
C GLY A 521 -11.58 -17.77 5.79
N GLU A 522 -12.46 -17.56 6.75
CA GLU A 522 -12.46 -16.37 7.61
C GLU A 522 -11.27 -16.45 8.58
N TYR A 523 -10.79 -15.31 9.03
CA TYR A 523 -9.77 -15.30 10.07
C TYR A 523 -10.38 -15.72 11.41
N THR A 524 -9.71 -16.65 12.08
CA THR A 524 -10.17 -17.20 13.36
C THR A 524 -9.09 -17.05 14.43
N LYS A 525 -9.45 -17.34 15.70
CA LYS A 525 -8.50 -17.35 16.81
C LYS A 525 -7.33 -18.30 16.55
N GLU A 526 -7.59 -19.41 15.85
CA GLU A 526 -6.60 -20.41 15.47
C GLU A 526 -5.64 -19.91 14.38
N THR A 527 -6.10 -19.00 13.50
CA THR A 527 -5.22 -18.34 12.52
C THR A 527 -4.23 -17.39 13.20
N ASP A 528 -4.63 -16.70 14.28
CA ASP A 528 -3.73 -15.88 15.09
C ASP A 528 -2.67 -16.72 15.80
N VAL A 529 -3.05 -17.90 16.30
CA VAL A 529 -2.12 -18.83 16.96
C VAL A 529 -1.04 -19.31 15.98
N TRP A 530 -1.41 -19.58 14.73
CA TRP A 530 -0.43 -19.88 13.67
C TRP A 530 0.54 -18.71 13.44
N ALA A 531 -0.01 -17.50 13.30
CA ALA A 531 0.76 -16.28 13.08
C ALA A 531 1.70 -15.98 14.26
N PHE A 532 1.28 -16.25 15.50
CA PHE A 532 2.12 -16.17 16.70
C PHE A 532 3.35 -17.07 16.58
N GLY A 533 3.18 -18.33 16.13
CA GLY A 533 4.30 -19.25 15.90
C GLY A 533 5.32 -18.70 14.89
N MET A 534 4.84 -18.01 13.85
CA MET A 534 5.70 -17.36 12.85
C MET A 534 6.43 -16.12 13.43
N VAL A 535 5.82 -15.37 14.34
CA VAL A 535 6.50 -14.31 15.12
C VAL A 535 7.57 -14.91 16.03
N ALA A 536 7.25 -15.99 16.75
CA ALA A 536 8.21 -16.69 17.61
C ALA A 536 9.41 -17.21 16.80
N TYR A 537 9.17 -17.81 15.64
CA TYR A 537 10.24 -18.19 14.71
C TYR A 537 11.15 -17.02 14.32
N GLU A 538 10.55 -15.88 13.93
CA GLU A 538 11.30 -14.70 13.53
C GLU A 538 12.20 -14.19 14.66
N LEU A 539 11.69 -14.14 15.89
CA LEU A 539 12.47 -13.74 17.06
C LEU A 539 13.62 -14.72 17.34
N LEU A 540 13.36 -16.02 17.24
CA LEU A 540 14.36 -17.07 17.48
C LEU A 540 15.49 -17.09 16.44
N CYS A 541 15.20 -16.76 15.17
CA CYS A 541 16.18 -16.85 14.09
C CYS A 541 16.76 -15.49 13.64
N GLY A 542 16.09 -14.38 13.97
CA GLY A 542 16.43 -13.04 13.49
C GLY A 542 16.23 -12.85 11.99
N LYS A 543 15.43 -13.71 11.35
CA LYS A 543 15.11 -13.68 9.92
C LYS A 543 13.61 -13.91 9.71
N PHE A 544 13.09 -13.49 8.58
CA PHE A 544 11.69 -13.77 8.25
C PHE A 544 11.40 -15.28 8.11
N PRO A 545 10.18 -15.74 8.43
CA PRO A 545 9.76 -17.09 8.09
C PRO A 545 9.93 -17.34 6.59
N TYR A 546 10.45 -18.51 6.24
CA TYR A 546 10.75 -18.91 4.85
C TYR A 546 11.73 -17.97 4.11
N HIS A 547 12.66 -17.30 4.80
CA HIS A 547 13.61 -16.34 4.19
C HIS A 547 14.45 -16.90 3.02
N MET A 548 14.48 -18.22 2.83
CA MET A 548 15.15 -18.88 1.69
C MET A 548 14.32 -18.86 0.40
N LEU A 549 13.03 -18.56 0.49
CA LEU A 549 12.11 -18.46 -0.64
C LEU A 549 11.99 -16.99 -1.06
N ASN A 550 12.11 -16.74 -2.36
CA ASN A 550 12.26 -15.40 -2.91
C ASN A 550 10.92 -14.78 -3.36
N SER A 551 9.86 -15.58 -3.45
CA SER A 551 8.52 -15.10 -3.83
C SER A 551 7.42 -15.57 -2.88
N ASN A 552 6.37 -14.77 -2.75
CA ASN A 552 5.17 -15.16 -1.99
C ASN A 552 4.48 -16.40 -2.57
N SER A 553 4.54 -16.60 -3.89
CA SER A 553 3.95 -17.78 -4.53
C SER A 553 4.67 -19.06 -4.11
N GLU A 554 6.00 -19.05 -4.02
CA GLU A 554 6.78 -20.16 -3.49
C GLU A 554 6.44 -20.43 -2.02
N VAL A 555 6.30 -19.37 -1.21
CA VAL A 555 5.91 -19.49 0.21
C VAL A 555 4.51 -20.09 0.32
N SER A 556 3.51 -19.57 -0.40
CA SER A 556 2.15 -20.10 -0.39
C SER A 556 2.12 -21.58 -0.81
N LYS A 557 2.85 -21.93 -1.87
CA LYS A 557 2.94 -23.31 -2.35
C LYS A 557 3.62 -24.21 -1.32
N ALA A 558 4.69 -23.75 -0.68
CA ALA A 558 5.37 -24.50 0.37
C ALA A 558 4.44 -24.75 1.55
N ILE A 559 3.72 -23.74 2.04
CA ILE A 559 2.76 -23.86 3.15
C ILE A 559 1.64 -24.85 2.78
N ALA A 560 1.04 -24.70 1.58
CA ALA A 560 -0.03 -25.59 1.12
C ALA A 560 0.41 -27.06 1.00
N MET A 561 1.69 -27.29 0.63
CA MET A 561 2.30 -28.62 0.58
C MET A 561 2.74 -29.15 1.96
N GLY A 562 2.49 -28.41 3.04
CA GLY A 562 2.86 -28.79 4.42
C GLY A 562 4.32 -28.49 4.77
N GLY A 563 5.02 -27.69 3.97
CA GLY A 563 6.37 -27.22 4.27
C GLY A 563 6.35 -26.19 5.39
N LEU A 564 7.20 -26.41 6.41
CA LEU A 564 7.40 -25.51 7.55
C LEU A 564 8.81 -24.90 7.52
N PRO A 565 9.07 -23.77 8.23
CA PRO A 565 10.40 -23.23 8.35
C PRO A 565 11.36 -24.25 9.00
N SER A 566 12.62 -24.28 8.56
CA SER A 566 13.62 -25.17 9.14
C SER A 566 14.04 -24.70 10.54
N LYS A 567 14.28 -25.66 11.45
CA LYS A 567 14.75 -25.38 12.82
C LYS A 567 16.05 -24.56 12.76
N PRO A 568 16.11 -23.36 13.36
CA PRO A 568 17.33 -22.57 13.38
C PRO A 568 18.44 -23.27 14.17
N THR A 569 19.70 -23.12 13.74
CA THR A 569 20.87 -23.74 14.38
C THR A 569 21.68 -22.78 15.26
N LYS A 570 21.22 -21.53 15.38
CA LYS A 570 21.93 -20.42 16.02
C LYS A 570 22.07 -20.58 17.53
N ASP A 571 21.12 -21.23 18.17
CA ASP A 571 21.08 -21.50 19.61
C ASP A 571 20.71 -22.97 19.83
N ARG A 572 21.36 -23.62 20.80
CA ARG A 572 21.15 -25.02 21.19
C ARG A 572 20.80 -25.15 22.68
N SER A 573 20.35 -24.07 23.29
CA SER A 573 19.92 -24.04 24.69
C SER A 573 18.61 -24.81 24.90
N ASP A 574 18.43 -25.32 26.12
CA ASP A 574 17.19 -25.98 26.53
C ASP A 574 15.97 -25.06 26.32
N LEU A 575 16.13 -23.74 26.58
CA LEU A 575 15.08 -22.74 26.37
C LEU A 575 14.71 -22.59 24.89
N PHE A 576 15.71 -22.57 23.99
CA PHE A 576 15.45 -22.54 22.55
C PHE A 576 14.63 -23.77 22.11
N ASP A 577 14.96 -24.95 22.63
CA ASP A 577 14.24 -26.18 22.30
C ASP A 577 12.79 -26.17 22.80
N GLU A 578 12.52 -25.62 23.98
CA GLU A 578 11.14 -25.44 24.46
C GLU A 578 10.37 -24.43 23.60
N LEU A 579 10.96 -23.28 23.27
CA LEU A 579 10.33 -22.28 22.41
C LEU A 579 10.10 -22.80 20.98
N TRP A 580 11.00 -23.64 20.46
CA TRP A 580 10.81 -24.31 19.19
C TRP A 580 9.61 -25.28 19.21
N LYS A 581 9.40 -26.02 20.32
CA LYS A 581 8.20 -26.86 20.48
C LYS A 581 6.93 -26.01 20.45
N ILE A 582 6.93 -24.81 21.05
CA ILE A 582 5.81 -23.87 20.96
C ILE A 582 5.50 -23.54 19.50
N CYS A 583 6.50 -23.18 18.69
CA CYS A 583 6.30 -22.95 17.24
C CYS A 583 5.63 -24.15 16.54
N LEU A 584 6.10 -25.37 16.82
CA LEU A 584 5.54 -26.58 16.23
C LEU A 584 4.09 -26.86 16.67
N THR A 585 3.72 -26.50 17.91
CA THR A 585 2.32 -26.60 18.37
C THR A 585 1.40 -25.58 17.69
N CYS A 586 1.92 -24.39 17.37
CA CYS A 586 1.18 -23.37 16.62
C CYS A 586 0.91 -23.77 15.15
N TRP A 587 1.81 -24.56 14.54
CA TRP A 587 1.75 -24.88 13.10
C TRP A 587 1.09 -26.22 12.78
N LYS A 588 0.12 -26.66 13.59
CA LYS A 588 -0.73 -27.80 13.24
C LYS A 588 -1.60 -27.45 12.03
N ARG A 589 -1.67 -28.37 11.06
CA ARG A 589 -2.42 -28.16 9.82
C ARG A 589 -3.90 -27.95 10.11
N ASN A 590 -4.49 -28.83 10.92
CA ASN A 590 -5.87 -28.70 11.38
C ASN A 590 -5.96 -27.57 12.44
N PRO A 591 -6.79 -26.53 12.23
CA PRO A 591 -6.91 -25.43 13.18
C PRO A 591 -7.30 -25.86 14.59
N SER A 592 -8.16 -26.88 14.73
CA SER A 592 -8.65 -27.35 16.04
C SER A 592 -7.59 -28.09 16.86
N GLU A 593 -6.47 -28.47 16.26
CA GLU A 593 -5.33 -29.10 16.96
C GLU A 593 -4.34 -28.06 17.53
N ARG A 594 -4.51 -26.78 17.18
CA ARG A 594 -3.68 -25.69 17.70
C ARG A 594 -4.14 -25.36 19.13
N PRO A 595 -3.22 -24.95 20.03
CA PRO A 595 -3.61 -24.54 21.37
C PRO A 595 -4.47 -23.27 21.32
N SER A 596 -5.37 -23.11 22.29
CA SER A 596 -5.98 -21.79 22.55
C SER A 596 -4.90 -20.79 22.99
N SER A 597 -5.15 -19.49 22.82
CA SER A 597 -4.23 -18.43 23.30
C SER A 597 -3.98 -18.49 24.81
N SER A 598 -4.97 -18.93 25.59
CA SER A 598 -4.83 -19.18 27.04
C SER A 598 -3.88 -20.35 27.32
N ASN A 599 -4.03 -21.48 26.60
CA ASN A 599 -3.08 -22.59 26.74
C ASN A 599 -1.69 -22.23 26.23
N LEU A 600 -1.59 -21.46 25.15
CA LEU A 600 -0.33 -20.95 24.60
C LEU A 600 0.42 -20.10 25.63
N LEU A 601 -0.25 -19.13 26.25
CA LEU A 601 0.31 -18.31 27.33
C LEU A 601 0.77 -19.19 28.51
N SER A 602 -0.06 -20.15 28.91
CA SER A 602 0.28 -21.10 29.98
C SER A 602 1.53 -21.91 29.64
N PHE A 603 1.64 -22.45 28.42
CA PHE A 603 2.79 -23.26 28.00
C PHE A 603 4.10 -22.48 28.01
N ILE A 604 4.09 -21.23 27.54
CA ILE A 604 5.29 -20.38 27.50
C ILE A 604 5.69 -19.93 28.92
N SER A 605 4.71 -19.59 29.75
CA SER A 605 4.93 -19.11 31.13
C SER A 605 5.43 -20.21 32.07
N GLN A 606 5.10 -21.48 31.80
CA GLN A 606 5.50 -22.63 32.61
C GLN A 606 6.87 -23.21 32.23
N ILE A 607 7.58 -22.62 31.26
CA ILE A 607 8.94 -23.05 30.92
C ILE A 607 9.85 -22.89 32.16
N PRO A 608 10.49 -23.97 32.67
CA PRO A 608 11.25 -23.93 33.90
C PRO A 608 12.37 -22.88 33.94
N PHE A 609 12.47 -22.15 35.05
CA PHE A 609 13.38 -21.02 35.23
C PHE A 609 14.88 -21.39 35.16
N ASP A 610 15.22 -22.63 35.51
CA ASP A 610 16.56 -23.21 35.40
C ASP A 610 17.01 -23.38 33.94
N LYS A 611 16.07 -23.56 33.00
CA LYS A 611 16.34 -23.49 31.55
C LYS A 611 16.59 -22.07 31.06
N VAL A 612 16.12 -21.05 31.81
CA VAL A 612 16.19 -19.62 31.44
C VAL A 612 17.52 -18.97 31.85
N ILE A 613 18.16 -19.42 32.94
CA ILE A 613 19.32 -18.73 33.54
C ILE A 613 20.67 -19.10 32.90
N LYS A 614 20.78 -20.24 32.21
CA LYS A 614 22.09 -20.77 31.76
C LYS A 614 22.83 -19.91 30.70
N SER A 615 22.25 -18.83 30.16
CA SER A 615 22.81 -18.12 28.99
C SER A 615 23.01 -16.59 29.08
N SER A 616 22.80 -15.87 30.21
CA SER A 616 23.24 -14.46 30.28
C SER A 616 23.39 -13.86 31.70
N PRO A 617 24.41 -12.99 31.95
CA PRO A 617 24.64 -12.33 33.23
C PRO A 617 23.54 -11.32 33.55
N ARG A 618 22.68 -11.69 34.51
CA ARG A 618 21.68 -10.80 35.11
C ARG A 618 22.37 -9.72 35.94
N ASP A 619 22.56 -8.53 35.38
CA ASP A 619 22.64 -7.29 36.15
C ASP A 619 22.26 -5.99 35.41
N ARG A 620 21.96 -6.00 34.09
CA ARG A 620 21.70 -4.72 33.36
C ARG A 620 20.25 -4.27 33.21
N VAL A 621 19.25 -5.09 33.52
CA VAL A 621 17.81 -4.70 33.31
C VAL A 621 17.00 -4.63 34.61
N LYS A 622 17.48 -5.22 35.71
CA LYS A 622 16.79 -5.15 37.01
C LYS A 622 16.89 -3.80 37.72
N LEU A 623 17.77 -2.89 37.29
CA LEU A 623 17.97 -1.58 37.92
C LEU A 623 17.08 -0.45 37.39
N ASN A 624 16.25 -0.68 36.35
CA ASN A 624 15.29 0.33 35.86
C ASN A 624 13.82 -0.09 35.88
N ARG A 625 13.49 -1.32 36.31
CA ARG A 625 12.09 -1.77 36.47
C ARG A 625 11.48 -1.44 37.84
N THR A 626 12.31 -1.26 38.87
CA THR A 626 11.85 -0.88 40.23
C THR A 626 11.59 0.62 40.41
N ALA A 627 11.91 1.45 39.40
CA ALA A 627 11.56 2.88 39.38
C ALA A 627 10.30 3.18 38.55
N PHE A 628 9.61 2.15 38.05
CA PHE A 628 8.30 2.30 37.42
C PHE A 628 7.24 2.06 38.49
N ASP A 629 6.90 3.15 39.17
CA ASP A 629 5.83 3.17 40.18
C ASP A 629 4.50 2.84 39.47
N GLU A 630 4.07 1.58 39.55
CA GLU A 630 2.77 1.10 39.05
C GLU A 630 1.63 1.99 39.54
N LYS A 631 1.76 2.56 40.75
CA LYS A 631 0.77 3.48 41.29
C LYS A 631 0.78 4.83 40.58
N LYS A 632 1.86 5.28 39.93
CA LYS A 632 1.86 6.55 39.16
C LYS A 632 1.21 6.42 37.79
N VAL A 633 1.27 5.26 37.14
CA VAL A 633 0.57 5.03 35.86
C VAL A 633 -0.90 4.78 36.12
N VAL A 634 -1.24 3.99 37.14
CA VAL A 634 -2.64 3.80 37.57
C VAL A 634 -3.21 5.09 38.19
N SER A 635 -2.45 5.87 38.97
CA SER A 635 -2.94 7.16 39.50
C SER A 635 -3.01 8.28 38.46
N GLN A 636 -2.27 8.18 37.34
CA GLN A 636 -2.51 9.05 36.18
C GLN A 636 -3.74 8.64 35.38
N TRP A 637 -4.23 7.41 35.58
CA TRP A 637 -5.51 6.91 35.05
C TRP A 637 -6.68 7.18 36.01
N ASP A 638 -6.46 7.21 37.33
CA ASP A 638 -7.48 7.54 38.35
C ASP A 638 -7.93 9.01 38.32
N GLY A 639 -7.20 9.90 37.62
CA GLY A 639 -7.62 11.26 37.34
C GLY A 639 -8.70 11.38 36.24
N TYR A 640 -9.07 10.29 35.58
CA TYR A 640 -10.04 10.25 34.49
C TYR A 640 -11.09 9.15 34.69
N THR A 641 -11.74 9.11 35.86
CA THR A 641 -13.12 8.64 35.90
C THR A 641 -13.97 9.57 35.04
N PHE A 642 -14.36 9.13 33.84
CA PHE A 642 -15.60 9.62 33.26
C PHE A 642 -16.70 9.28 34.27
N LYS A 643 -17.20 10.27 35.01
CA LYS A 643 -18.53 10.18 35.60
C LYS A 643 -19.48 9.92 34.43
N ALA A 644 -19.84 8.67 34.23
CA ALA A 644 -21.11 8.34 33.63
C ALA A 644 -22.16 9.00 34.53
N SER A 645 -22.78 10.08 34.07
CA SER A 645 -24.03 10.56 34.64
C SER A 645 -25.06 9.45 34.42
N ARG A 646 -25.16 8.52 35.37
CA ARG A 646 -26.35 7.71 35.57
C ARG A 646 -27.48 8.65 35.94
N SER A 647 -28.31 9.05 34.98
CA SER A 647 -29.69 9.42 35.27
C SER A 647 -30.50 8.13 35.38
N SER A 648 -30.36 7.47 36.53
CA SER A 648 -31.34 6.50 36.99
C SER A 648 -32.36 7.25 37.85
N GLU A 649 -33.43 7.74 37.23
CA GLU A 649 -34.67 7.98 37.96
C GLU A 649 -35.59 6.80 37.66
N SER A 650 -35.58 5.86 38.60
CA SER A 650 -36.54 4.78 38.72
C SER A 650 -37.70 5.22 39.61
N LEU A 651 -38.91 4.88 39.17
CA LEU A 651 -40.04 4.46 40.01
C LEU A 651 -40.58 5.49 41.02
N GLN A 652 -41.70 6.10 40.61
CA GLN A 652 -42.74 6.53 41.55
C GLN A 652 -43.19 5.34 42.40
N CYS A 653 -43.04 5.48 43.72
CA CYS A 653 -43.91 4.84 44.68
C CYS A 653 -44.31 5.95 45.65
N GLU A 654 -45.57 6.37 45.56
CA GLU A 654 -46.23 7.22 46.54
C GLU A 654 -46.20 6.54 47.92
N ILE A 655 -46.06 7.33 48.98
CA ILE A 655 -46.83 7.31 50.24
C ILE A 655 -46.13 8.25 51.23
N GLY A 656 -46.88 9.22 51.76
CA GLY A 656 -46.72 9.64 53.16
C GLY A 656 -46.25 11.07 53.45
N SER A 657 -47.25 11.95 53.64
CA SER A 657 -47.32 13.04 54.64
C SER A 657 -46.27 14.17 54.60
N ILE A 658 -46.74 15.34 54.13
CA ILE A 658 -46.25 16.66 54.51
C ILE A 658 -47.08 17.12 55.71
N ASP A 659 -46.40 17.37 56.83
CA ASP A 659 -46.90 18.19 57.94
C ASP A 659 -46.51 19.66 57.72
N GLU A 660 -47.54 20.49 57.87
CA GLU A 660 -47.58 21.79 58.53
C GLU A 660 -46.65 22.95 58.11
N SER A 661 -47.27 23.87 57.37
CA SER A 661 -47.41 25.30 57.71
C SER A 661 -46.20 26.24 57.56
N SER A 662 -46.34 27.24 56.68
CA SER A 662 -46.72 28.62 57.05
C SER A 662 -46.19 29.66 56.05
N SER A 663 -47.08 30.12 55.15
CA SER A 663 -47.35 31.54 54.82
C SER A 663 -48.19 31.62 53.55
#